data_AF-A0A839HSX4-F1
#
_entry.id   AF-A0A839HSX4-F1
#
_cell.length_a   1.000
_cell.length_b   1.000
_cell.length_c   1.000
_cell.angle_alpha   90.00
_cell.angle_beta   90.00
_cell.angle_gamma   90.00
#
_symmetry.space_group_name_H-M   'P 1'
#
loop_
_entity.id
_entity.type
_entity.pdbx_description
1 polymer ?
#
loop_
_entity_poly.entity_id
_entity_poly.type
_entity_poly.pdbx_seq_one_letter_code
_entity_poly.pdbx_strand_id
1 'polypeptide(L)'
;ARSLSVSAGTVDLNGTVGSGTALSSLALTASSILLDGGSVTTTGHQTYSGAVTLGADTTLSAGAGTVSLGSTVDGARSLSVSAGTVDLNGAVGSGTALSSLALTASSILLDGGSVTTTGHQTYTGAVTLGVDTTLSAGAGTVSLGSTVDGARSLSVSAGTVDLNGAVGSGTALSSLALTASSILLDGGSVSTTGHQTYTGAVTLGVDTALTAPGGGILFAAPVDGTHRLDAEAASITVAHSIGLGAVPVRLRLVAGSLDFTSSSIRAQEVELATTSSDLHLANLQLTGGGQSSIDSRGMLSIDGLLDLQGGSLVLTARAAPTSSTALLSGSTPLTFGSRPLFENEAVMVQGSSGRLLTAAGSHLALRTPALGSIRLDRNDAAGRPVNSLGGTVSAVSGVAGESSTLRFGNPPSGVAPLELGVVRISADQLAVAGRFDPLTPSGAIRAGIEADVVHLRADRITTNTGDDTALPPVPDGQIRARLPFLSAQTPLTQQPSLNFELLLPAGGLPIGNPYGGPAAEDWIQTIVGDAVGGLVGVQPRIVGDASAFRFVFIGGPVMPVPFYDPTASNVRVFYNGETALTPQEQGALSSVIAVIERARRDRFEEAVRTENAASRLRQGVIAEVGPGRPATEGTEGLRPPPICELASTGLRCAP
;
A
#
# COMPACT_ATOMS: atom_id res chain seq x y z
N ALA A 1 39.35 55.20 24.95
CA ALA A 1 37.89 55.28 25.12
C ALA A 1 37.55 55.35 26.60
N ARG A 2 36.49 56.06 27.00
CA ARG A 2 36.03 56.17 28.41
C ARG A 2 34.72 55.39 28.59
N SER A 3 34.46 54.90 29.80
CA SER A 3 33.17 54.30 30.16
C SER A 3 32.19 55.38 30.61
N LEU A 4 30.89 55.15 30.40
CA LEU A 4 29.82 55.98 30.94
C LEU A 4 28.90 55.11 31.81
N SER A 5 28.65 55.54 33.04
CA SER A 5 27.72 54.86 33.97
C SER A 5 26.76 55.88 34.55
N VAL A 6 25.45 55.63 34.48
CA VAL A 6 24.39 56.50 35.01
C VAL A 6 23.34 55.67 35.74
N SER A 7 22.97 56.05 36.97
CA SER A 7 22.26 55.15 37.87
C SER A 7 21.03 55.72 38.60
N ALA A 8 20.57 56.94 38.28
CA ALA A 8 19.47 57.57 39.02
C ALA A 8 18.35 58.09 38.11
N GLY A 9 17.11 57.90 38.56
CA GLY A 9 15.91 58.50 37.99
C GLY A 9 15.57 57.99 36.59
N THR A 10 15.32 58.93 35.68
CA THR A 10 15.14 58.70 34.24
C THR A 10 16.40 59.13 33.53
N VAL A 11 16.91 58.31 32.62
CA VAL A 11 18.00 58.67 31.71
C VAL A 11 17.41 58.90 30.33
N ASP A 12 17.64 60.08 29.77
CA ASP A 12 17.23 60.43 28.42
C ASP A 12 18.45 60.74 27.56
N LEU A 13 18.68 59.89 26.55
CA LEU A 13 19.72 60.05 25.55
C LEU A 13 19.15 60.77 24.32
N ASN A 14 19.01 62.09 24.41
CA ASN A 14 18.49 62.97 23.35
C ASN A 14 19.39 63.13 22.10
N GLY A 15 20.57 62.51 22.08
CA GLY A 15 21.51 62.60 20.96
C GLY A 15 22.31 61.31 20.81
N THR A 16 22.95 61.14 19.65
CA THR A 16 23.79 59.96 19.39
C THR A 16 24.91 59.86 20.41
N VAL A 17 25.11 58.68 21.02
CA VAL A 17 26.19 58.43 21.98
C VAL A 17 27.31 57.66 21.32
N GLY A 18 28.55 58.17 21.41
CA GLY A 18 29.74 57.49 20.89
C GLY A 18 29.92 57.57 19.36
N SER A 19 29.18 58.45 18.66
CA SER A 19 29.24 58.59 17.19
C SER A 19 30.57 59.14 16.64
N GLY A 20 31.33 59.91 17.43
CA GLY A 20 32.67 60.36 17.07
C GLY A 20 33.77 59.38 17.52
N THR A 21 33.92 59.22 18.83
CA THR A 21 34.79 58.21 19.43
C THR A 21 33.92 57.30 20.27
N ALA A 22 33.87 56.01 19.91
CA ALA A 22 33.11 55.01 20.64
C ALA A 22 33.52 54.98 22.13
N LEU A 23 32.54 54.82 23.02
CA LEU A 23 32.82 54.60 24.44
C LEU A 23 33.43 53.22 24.65
N SER A 24 34.19 53.02 25.73
CA SER A 24 34.68 51.68 26.06
C SER A 24 33.56 50.78 26.56
N SER A 25 32.58 51.36 27.25
CA SER A 25 31.36 50.68 27.73
C SER A 25 30.30 51.71 28.13
N LEU A 26 29.06 51.27 28.21
CA LEU A 26 27.92 52.03 28.73
C LEU A 26 27.17 51.19 29.76
N ALA A 27 26.82 51.77 30.91
CA ALA A 27 25.93 51.15 31.90
C ALA A 27 24.87 52.16 32.36
N LEU A 28 23.63 51.94 31.97
CA LEU A 28 22.46 52.69 32.40
C LEU A 28 21.64 51.82 33.35
N THR A 29 21.69 52.13 34.65
CA THR A 29 20.95 51.39 35.69
C THR A 29 19.77 52.19 36.24
N ALA A 30 19.38 53.27 35.55
CA ALA A 30 18.16 54.01 35.82
C ALA A 30 16.92 53.14 35.58
N SER A 31 15.80 53.42 36.25
CA SER A 31 14.57 52.62 36.13
C SER A 31 13.83 52.86 34.82
N SER A 32 13.97 54.05 34.24
CA SER A 32 13.45 54.45 32.93
C SER A 32 14.58 54.99 32.07
N ILE A 33 14.66 54.52 30.84
CA ILE A 33 15.68 54.89 29.86
C ILE A 33 14.96 55.27 28.57
N LEU A 34 15.19 56.48 28.09
CA LEU A 34 14.65 57.00 26.84
C LEU A 34 15.77 57.14 25.80
N LEU A 35 15.58 56.51 24.64
CA LEU A 35 16.53 56.53 23.52
C LEU A 35 15.97 57.38 22.37
N ASP A 36 16.11 58.70 22.51
CA ASP A 36 15.61 59.69 21.53
C ASP A 36 16.65 60.09 20.48
N GLY A 37 17.92 59.81 20.76
CA GLY A 37 19.07 60.20 19.94
C GLY A 37 19.44 59.23 18.81
N GLY A 38 18.76 58.09 18.71
CA GLY A 38 18.84 57.15 17.58
C GLY A 38 20.09 56.25 17.48
N SER A 39 21.17 56.48 18.24
CA SER A 39 22.26 55.49 18.30
C SER A 39 23.12 55.53 19.56
N VAL A 40 23.67 54.37 19.91
CA VAL A 40 24.69 54.19 20.96
C VAL A 40 25.79 53.26 20.45
N THR A 41 27.03 53.76 20.38
CA THR A 41 28.21 53.02 19.92
C THR A 41 29.26 52.88 21.01
N THR A 42 29.66 51.64 21.29
CA THR A 42 30.70 51.26 22.24
C THR A 42 31.63 50.20 21.64
N THR A 43 32.86 50.08 22.14
CA THR A 43 33.78 48.97 21.77
C THR A 43 33.64 47.76 22.70
N GLY A 44 32.99 47.93 23.85
CA GLY A 44 32.70 46.91 24.85
C GLY A 44 31.22 46.96 25.26
N HIS A 45 30.89 46.42 26.42
CA HIS A 45 29.50 46.15 26.82
C HIS A 45 28.60 47.41 26.89
N GLN A 46 27.32 47.22 26.56
CA GLN A 46 26.22 48.12 26.86
C GLN A 46 25.22 47.42 27.78
N THR A 47 24.89 48.05 28.90
CA THR A 47 23.91 47.54 29.87
C THR A 47 22.80 48.57 30.06
N TYR A 48 21.55 48.13 29.91
CA TYR A 48 20.34 48.93 30.12
C TYR A 48 19.45 48.19 31.11
N SER A 49 19.54 48.48 32.41
CA SER A 49 18.83 47.70 33.43
C SER A 49 17.36 48.09 33.61
N GLY A 50 16.98 49.33 33.27
CA GLY A 50 15.61 49.82 33.35
C GLY A 50 14.80 49.60 32.08
N ALA A 51 13.52 49.95 32.15
CA ALA A 51 12.64 49.91 30.98
C ALA A 51 13.11 50.93 29.93
N VAL A 52 13.27 50.47 28.70
CA VAL A 52 13.73 51.27 27.56
C VAL A 52 12.53 51.69 26.72
N THR A 53 12.42 52.99 26.43
CA THR A 53 11.47 53.54 25.46
C THR A 53 12.24 54.10 24.26
N LEU A 54 11.86 53.70 23.05
CA LEU A 54 12.44 54.21 21.80
C LEU A 54 11.62 55.40 21.31
N GLY A 55 12.15 56.63 21.42
CA GLY A 55 11.52 57.80 20.78
C GLY A 55 11.97 57.99 19.33
N ALA A 56 13.11 57.42 18.96
CA ALA A 56 13.63 57.37 17.59
C ALA A 56 13.99 55.93 17.16
N ASP A 57 14.09 55.72 15.85
CA ASP A 57 14.72 54.51 15.31
C ASP A 57 16.14 54.39 15.86
N THR A 58 16.45 53.26 16.49
CA THR A 58 17.61 53.14 17.37
C THR A 58 18.58 52.06 16.89
N THR A 59 19.86 52.40 16.82
CA THR A 59 20.96 51.45 16.59
C THR A 59 21.87 51.33 17.81
N LEU A 60 22.05 50.12 18.33
CA LEU A 60 22.98 49.79 19.42
C LEU A 60 24.15 48.98 18.87
N SER A 61 25.38 49.47 18.98
CA SER A 61 26.58 48.78 18.49
C SER A 61 27.64 48.62 19.59
N ALA A 62 28.03 47.38 19.89
CA ALA A 62 28.97 47.06 20.97
C ALA A 62 30.24 46.32 20.52
N GLY A 63 30.46 46.18 19.21
CA GLY A 63 31.57 45.38 18.67
C GLY A 63 31.50 43.94 19.17
N ALA A 64 32.58 43.44 19.79
CA ALA A 64 32.61 42.10 20.41
C ALA A 64 31.98 42.06 21.82
N GLY A 65 31.54 43.19 22.36
CA GLY A 65 30.88 43.27 23.65
C GLY A 65 29.45 42.72 23.65
N THR A 66 28.82 42.77 24.82
CA THR A 66 27.42 42.37 25.03
C THR A 66 26.52 43.60 25.04
N VAL A 67 25.35 43.52 24.42
CA VAL A 67 24.24 44.44 24.68
C VAL A 67 23.20 43.70 25.53
N SER A 68 23.00 44.14 26.77
CA SER A 68 22.03 43.56 27.70
C SER A 68 20.89 44.55 27.97
N LEU A 69 19.68 44.14 27.65
CA LEU A 69 18.42 44.86 27.86
C LEU A 69 17.68 44.15 29.01
N GLY A 70 17.78 44.73 30.20
CA GLY A 70 17.41 44.13 31.49
C GLY A 70 15.91 44.13 31.81
N SER A 71 15.12 44.91 31.05
CA SER A 71 13.69 45.11 31.26
C SER A 71 13.00 45.32 29.91
N THR A 72 11.76 45.83 29.90
CA THR A 72 11.01 45.99 28.64
C THR A 72 11.66 46.96 27.67
N VAL A 73 11.44 46.74 26.38
CA VAL A 73 11.86 47.66 25.31
C VAL A 73 10.66 47.97 24.44
N ASP A 74 10.16 49.20 24.49
CA ASP A 74 8.90 49.60 23.87
C ASP A 74 9.05 50.85 22.99
N GLY A 75 8.16 51.01 22.02
CA GLY A 75 8.06 52.21 21.17
C GLY A 75 7.84 51.86 19.71
N ALA A 76 7.00 52.60 18.99
CA ALA A 76 6.66 52.32 17.58
C ALA A 76 7.80 52.71 16.60
N ARG A 77 8.99 52.18 16.87
CA ARG A 77 10.27 52.47 16.23
C ARG A 77 11.02 51.17 15.97
N SER A 78 12.02 51.25 15.09
CA SER A 78 12.90 50.12 14.79
C SER A 78 14.04 50.05 15.80
N LEU A 79 14.46 48.83 16.13
CA LEU A 79 15.65 48.56 16.92
C LEU A 79 16.60 47.66 16.14
N SER A 80 17.82 48.15 15.91
CA SER A 80 18.93 47.37 15.35
C SER A 80 20.03 47.23 16.40
N VAL A 81 20.46 46.01 16.67
CA VAL A 81 21.51 45.71 17.65
C VAL A 81 22.62 44.90 16.98
N SER A 82 23.86 45.37 17.06
CA SER A 82 25.04 44.67 16.56
C SER A 82 26.07 44.50 17.69
N ALA A 83 26.33 43.25 18.08
CA ALA A 83 27.16 42.93 19.25
C ALA A 83 27.76 41.53 19.14
N GLY A 84 28.71 41.18 20.01
CA GLY A 84 29.16 39.79 20.15
C GLY A 84 28.03 38.91 20.71
N THR A 85 27.33 39.44 21.71
CA THR A 85 26.17 38.84 22.35
C THR A 85 25.05 39.86 22.52
N VAL A 86 23.81 39.46 22.26
CA VAL A 86 22.62 40.23 22.64
C VAL A 86 21.84 39.44 23.68
N ASP A 87 21.46 40.10 24.76
CA ASP A 87 20.76 39.51 25.89
C ASP A 87 19.48 40.31 26.18
N LEU A 88 18.33 39.71 25.87
CA LEU A 88 17.00 40.27 26.08
C LEU A 88 16.37 39.64 27.32
N ASN A 89 16.60 40.24 28.50
CA ASN A 89 16.07 39.78 29.78
C ASN A 89 14.62 40.23 30.04
N GLY A 90 14.12 41.20 29.27
CA GLY A 90 12.74 41.69 29.35
C GLY A 90 12.00 41.55 28.02
N ALA A 91 10.67 41.64 28.09
CA ALA A 91 9.81 41.55 26.92
C ALA A 91 10.03 42.75 25.97
N VAL A 92 10.06 42.50 24.67
CA VAL A 92 10.25 43.53 23.65
C VAL A 92 8.92 43.81 22.95
N GLY A 93 8.50 45.06 22.93
CA GLY A 93 7.28 45.53 22.28
C GLY A 93 5.98 45.09 22.97
N SER A 94 6.05 44.64 24.23
CA SER A 94 4.88 44.17 24.97
C SER A 94 3.91 45.29 25.36
N GLY A 95 4.40 46.51 25.54
CA GLY A 95 3.58 47.70 25.79
C GLY A 95 3.26 48.43 24.50
N THR A 96 4.28 48.83 23.75
CA THR A 96 4.14 49.41 22.40
C THR A 96 5.02 48.65 21.44
N ALA A 97 4.39 47.86 20.56
CA ALA A 97 5.09 47.03 19.58
C ALA A 97 6.09 47.84 18.76
N LEU A 98 7.29 47.27 18.57
CA LEU A 98 8.32 47.88 17.73
C LEU A 98 7.89 47.85 16.25
N SER A 99 8.41 48.75 15.42
CA SER A 99 8.16 48.67 13.98
C SER A 99 8.95 47.52 13.34
N SER A 100 10.16 47.24 13.82
CA SER A 100 10.97 46.08 13.45
C SER A 100 12.08 45.83 14.48
N LEU A 101 12.59 44.60 14.51
CA LEU A 101 13.75 44.22 15.32
C LEU A 101 14.81 43.52 14.46
N ALA A 102 16.06 43.94 14.54
CA ALA A 102 17.19 43.26 13.92
C ALA A 102 18.32 43.04 14.93
N LEU A 103 18.61 41.78 15.25
CA LEU A 103 19.68 41.36 16.14
C LEU A 103 20.79 40.68 15.34
N THR A 104 21.93 41.36 15.23
CA THR A 104 23.13 40.86 14.57
C THR A 104 24.19 40.52 15.62
N ALA A 105 24.23 39.26 16.05
CA ALA A 105 25.19 38.79 17.03
C ALA A 105 25.58 37.33 16.78
N SER A 106 26.62 36.86 17.48
CA SER A 106 26.98 35.43 17.45
C SER A 106 26.08 34.60 18.36
N SER A 107 25.68 35.19 19.50
CA SER A 107 24.78 34.60 20.49
C SER A 107 23.68 35.60 20.85
N ILE A 108 22.44 35.12 20.86
CA ILE A 108 21.24 35.87 21.21
C ILE A 108 20.52 35.11 22.31
N LEU A 109 20.32 35.72 23.47
CA LEU A 109 19.59 35.14 24.59
C LEU A 109 18.20 35.78 24.68
N LEU A 110 17.16 34.95 24.67
CA LEU A 110 15.77 35.35 24.81
C LEU A 110 15.25 34.88 26.17
N ASP A 111 15.44 35.73 27.18
CA ASP A 111 15.08 35.45 28.58
C ASP A 111 13.83 36.24 29.02
N GLY A 112 13.38 37.19 28.19
CA GLY A 112 12.22 38.06 28.44
C GLY A 112 10.86 37.52 27.99
N GLY A 113 10.81 36.34 27.36
CA GLY A 113 9.58 35.59 27.05
C GLY A 113 8.73 36.08 25.87
N SER A 114 8.85 37.32 25.41
CA SER A 114 8.16 37.74 24.18
C SER A 114 8.86 38.85 23.40
N VAL A 115 8.68 38.82 22.07
CA VAL A 115 9.05 39.88 21.14
C VAL A 115 7.88 40.17 20.20
N THR A 116 7.36 41.39 20.25
CA THR A 116 6.25 41.85 19.41
C THR A 116 6.67 43.03 18.54
N THR A 117 6.53 42.86 17.22
CA THR A 117 6.74 43.88 16.19
C THR A 117 5.54 43.98 15.27
N THR A 118 5.36 45.11 14.59
CA THR A 118 4.40 45.26 13.49
C THR A 118 4.99 44.90 12.12
N GLY A 119 6.33 44.92 12.00
CA GLY A 119 7.10 44.47 10.85
C GLY A 119 8.10 43.36 11.22
N HIS A 120 9.20 43.26 10.47
CA HIS A 120 10.12 42.11 10.52
C HIS A 120 10.86 41.95 11.86
N GLN A 121 11.19 40.70 12.18
CA GLN A 121 12.15 40.30 13.21
C GLN A 121 13.27 39.50 12.56
N THR A 122 14.52 39.86 12.80
CA THR A 122 15.70 39.19 12.25
C THR A 122 16.69 38.85 13.35
N TYR A 123 17.08 37.58 13.42
CA TYR A 123 18.03 37.06 14.40
C TYR A 123 19.14 36.34 13.65
N THR A 124 20.31 36.95 13.46
CA THR A 124 21.36 36.35 12.63
C THR A 124 22.21 35.31 13.38
N GLY A 125 22.19 35.35 14.72
CA GLY A 125 23.02 34.53 15.60
C GLY A 125 22.30 33.30 16.14
N ALA A 126 23.04 32.44 16.84
CA ALA A 126 22.46 31.33 17.57
C ALA A 126 21.57 31.88 18.70
N VAL A 127 20.32 31.44 18.73
CA VAL A 127 19.30 31.84 19.71
C VAL A 127 19.21 30.79 20.81
N THR A 128 19.33 31.22 22.06
CA THR A 128 19.06 30.40 23.24
C THR A 128 17.81 30.90 23.95
N LEU A 129 16.85 30.00 24.18
CA LEU A 129 15.62 30.28 24.93
C LEU A 129 15.85 29.97 26.41
N GLY A 130 15.94 30.98 27.28
CA GLY A 130 15.98 30.75 28.73
C GLY A 130 14.60 30.51 29.33
N VAL A 131 13.55 31.04 28.67
CA VAL A 131 12.14 30.90 29.04
C VAL A 131 11.29 30.53 27.82
N ASP A 132 10.04 30.12 28.07
CA ASP A 132 9.06 29.96 27.00
C ASP A 132 8.88 31.28 26.24
N THR A 133 9.00 31.23 24.91
CA THR A 133 9.16 32.44 24.10
C THR A 133 8.09 32.54 23.01
N THR A 134 7.50 33.73 22.88
CA THR A 134 6.59 34.07 21.77
C THR A 134 7.18 35.17 20.89
N LEU A 135 7.26 34.92 19.58
CA LEU A 135 7.66 35.89 18.57
C LEU A 135 6.46 36.27 17.70
N SER A 136 6.11 37.56 17.63
CA SER A 136 4.95 38.05 16.88
C SER A 136 5.32 39.22 15.97
N ALA A 137 5.15 39.06 14.65
CA ALA A 137 5.56 40.06 13.65
C ALA A 137 4.40 40.59 12.79
N GLY A 138 3.14 40.28 13.13
CA GLY A 138 1.99 40.63 12.30
C GLY A 138 2.11 40.07 10.89
N ALA A 139 2.09 40.93 9.87
CA ALA A 139 2.30 40.54 8.47
C ALA A 139 3.78 40.47 8.06
N GLY A 140 4.71 40.82 8.96
CA GLY A 140 6.15 40.76 8.73
C GLY A 140 6.70 39.33 8.74
N THR A 141 8.02 39.24 8.54
CA THR A 141 8.78 37.99 8.58
C THR A 141 9.50 37.84 9.91
N VAL A 142 9.49 36.64 10.48
CA VAL A 142 10.43 36.24 11.54
C VAL A 142 11.49 35.35 10.91
N SER A 143 12.74 35.81 10.87
CA SER A 143 13.87 35.06 10.31
C SER A 143 14.87 34.70 11.40
N LEU A 144 15.07 33.40 11.58
CA LEU A 144 16.03 32.79 12.52
C LEU A 144 17.20 32.23 11.71
N GLY A 145 18.30 32.99 11.68
CA GLY A 145 19.46 32.81 10.80
C GLY A 145 20.43 31.69 11.19
N SER A 146 20.29 31.14 12.39
CA SER A 146 21.18 30.13 12.96
C SER A 146 20.38 29.23 13.93
N THR A 147 21.06 28.44 14.77
CA THR A 147 20.37 27.48 15.65
C THR A 147 19.44 28.16 16.64
N VAL A 148 18.37 27.45 17.02
CA VAL A 148 17.48 27.86 18.11
C VAL A 148 17.37 26.72 19.11
N ASP A 149 17.88 26.91 20.32
CA ASP A 149 18.02 25.86 21.32
C ASP A 149 17.47 26.27 22.69
N GLY A 150 17.08 25.28 23.49
CA GLY A 150 16.66 25.45 24.89
C GLY A 150 15.45 24.59 25.21
N ALA A 151 15.39 23.99 26.40
CA ALA A 151 14.30 23.11 26.82
C ALA A 151 13.00 23.89 27.17
N ARG A 152 12.56 24.71 26.23
CA ARG A 152 11.47 25.70 26.31
C ARG A 152 10.60 25.61 25.07
N SER A 153 9.41 26.15 25.15
CA SER A 153 8.51 26.25 24.00
C SER A 153 8.81 27.50 23.18
N LEU A 154 8.66 27.37 21.86
CA LEU A 154 8.72 28.49 20.93
C LEU A 154 7.42 28.59 20.14
N SER A 155 6.74 29.73 20.25
CA SER A 155 5.59 30.08 19.45
C SER A 155 5.93 31.26 18.54
N VAL A 156 5.71 31.12 17.24
CA VAL A 156 5.97 32.17 16.25
C VAL A 156 4.69 32.46 15.46
N SER A 157 4.30 33.73 15.40
CA SER A 157 3.16 34.22 14.63
C SER A 157 3.60 35.35 13.69
N ALA A 158 3.51 35.13 12.38
CA ALA A 158 4.04 36.06 11.38
C ALA A 158 3.34 35.91 10.02
N GLY A 159 3.60 36.81 9.07
CA GLY A 159 3.23 36.58 7.67
C GLY A 159 4.05 35.42 7.07
N THR A 160 5.35 35.42 7.40
CA THR A 160 6.32 34.38 7.01
C THR A 160 7.19 34.01 8.20
N VAL A 161 7.43 32.71 8.40
CA VAL A 161 8.49 32.21 9.30
C VAL A 161 9.58 31.58 8.46
N ASP A 162 10.82 31.99 8.70
CA ASP A 162 11.99 31.54 7.98
C ASP A 162 13.03 30.97 8.97
N LEU A 163 13.20 29.64 8.94
CA LEU A 163 14.13 28.91 9.79
C LEU A 163 15.36 28.51 8.97
N ASN A 164 16.36 29.39 8.90
CA ASN A 164 17.61 29.16 8.18
C ASN A 164 18.62 28.28 8.96
N GLY A 165 18.39 28.08 10.26
CA GLY A 165 19.21 27.23 11.11
C GLY A 165 18.42 26.12 11.79
N ALA A 166 19.14 25.09 12.23
CA ALA A 166 18.55 23.93 12.88
C ALA A 166 17.89 24.31 14.23
N VAL A 167 16.70 23.78 14.48
CA VAL A 167 15.95 24.04 15.71
C VAL A 167 16.06 22.85 16.66
N GLY A 168 16.47 23.10 17.90
CA GLY A 168 16.60 22.08 18.95
C GLY A 168 17.75 21.08 18.75
N SER A 169 18.66 21.36 17.81
CA SER A 169 19.76 20.43 17.47
C SER A 169 20.79 20.26 18.59
N GLY A 170 20.98 21.28 19.43
CA GLY A 170 21.82 21.21 20.63
C GLY A 170 21.02 20.83 21.87
N THR A 171 19.96 21.59 22.17
CA THR A 171 18.99 21.28 23.24
C THR A 171 17.60 21.34 22.66
N ALA A 172 16.97 20.17 22.50
CA ALA A 172 15.63 20.04 21.95
C ALA A 172 14.63 20.95 22.65
N LEU A 173 13.77 21.61 21.87
CA LEU A 173 12.71 22.45 22.41
C LEU A 173 11.64 21.60 23.10
N SER A 174 10.92 22.15 24.07
CA SER A 174 9.79 21.42 24.67
C SER A 174 8.63 21.29 23.69
N SER A 175 8.40 22.32 22.85
CA SER A 175 7.47 22.32 21.72
C SER A 175 7.78 23.45 20.74
N LEU A 176 7.28 23.32 19.51
CA LEU A 176 7.34 24.34 18.47
C LEU A 176 5.96 24.58 17.86
N ALA A 177 5.54 25.83 17.77
CA ALA A 177 4.31 26.21 17.06
C ALA A 177 4.60 27.37 16.09
N LEU A 178 4.45 27.12 14.80
CA LEU A 178 4.64 28.10 13.73
C LEU A 178 3.29 28.42 13.09
N THR A 179 2.86 29.67 13.25
CA THR A 179 1.63 30.21 12.67
C THR A 179 1.96 31.30 11.66
N ALA A 180 1.91 30.94 10.38
CA ALA A 180 2.18 31.87 9.28
C ALA A 180 1.43 31.48 8.01
N SER A 181 1.46 32.35 7.01
CA SER A 181 0.99 31.97 5.67
C SER A 181 2.01 31.09 4.94
N SER A 182 3.29 31.37 5.14
CA SER A 182 4.43 30.62 4.60
C SER A 182 5.45 30.31 5.68
N ILE A 183 5.92 29.07 5.71
CA ILE A 183 6.94 28.56 6.62
C ILE A 183 8.06 27.98 5.75
N LEU A 184 9.27 28.48 5.91
CA LEU A 184 10.46 28.02 5.20
C LEU A 184 11.37 27.26 6.17
N LEU A 185 11.67 26.00 5.84
CA LEU A 185 12.54 25.13 6.62
C LEU A 185 13.85 24.91 5.86
N ASP A 186 14.82 25.78 6.11
CA ASP A 186 16.12 25.81 5.43
C ASP A 186 17.27 25.33 6.34
N GLY A 187 16.99 25.17 7.64
CA GLY A 187 17.94 24.74 8.67
C GLY A 187 18.16 23.23 8.78
N GLY A 188 17.45 22.42 7.99
CA GLY A 188 17.65 20.96 7.85
C GLY A 188 17.19 20.08 9.01
N SER A 189 16.95 20.63 10.21
CA SER A 189 16.34 19.83 11.28
C SER A 189 15.52 20.64 12.29
N VAL A 190 14.51 19.98 12.86
CA VAL A 190 13.72 20.45 14.00
C VAL A 190 13.55 19.32 15.01
N SER A 191 14.09 19.50 16.21
CA SER A 191 13.99 18.55 17.31
C SER A 191 13.22 19.14 18.49
N THR A 192 12.18 18.44 18.92
CA THR A 192 11.37 18.78 20.09
C THR A 192 11.12 17.54 20.95
N THR A 193 10.93 17.71 22.25
CA THR A 193 10.46 16.60 23.12
C THR A 193 8.95 16.42 23.05
N GLY A 194 8.21 17.50 22.81
CA GLY A 194 6.76 17.54 22.62
C GLY A 194 6.36 17.89 21.20
N HIS A 195 5.21 18.55 21.04
CA HIS A 195 4.58 18.78 19.73
C HIS A 195 5.32 19.75 18.80
N GLN A 196 5.16 19.52 17.49
CA GLN A 196 5.50 20.45 16.43
C GLN A 196 4.23 20.77 15.62
N THR A 197 3.89 22.05 15.49
CA THR A 197 2.70 22.50 14.77
C THR A 197 3.09 23.50 13.70
N TYR A 198 2.70 23.21 12.45
CA TYR A 198 2.93 24.05 11.28
C TYR A 198 1.57 24.38 10.66
N THR A 199 1.05 25.60 10.87
CA THR A 199 -0.28 25.97 10.36
C THR A 199 -0.25 26.62 8.97
N GLY A 200 0.92 27.10 8.54
CA GLY A 200 1.16 27.67 7.22
C GLY A 200 1.71 26.67 6.21
N ALA A 201 1.68 27.04 4.93
CA ALA A 201 2.29 26.23 3.87
C ALA A 201 3.79 26.11 4.13
N VAL A 202 4.29 24.87 4.22
CA VAL A 202 5.69 24.56 4.51
C VAL A 202 6.43 24.36 3.19
N THR A 203 7.57 25.04 3.03
CA THR A 203 8.52 24.81 1.94
C THR A 203 9.82 24.28 2.52
N LEU A 204 10.30 23.16 1.98
CA LEU A 204 11.59 22.58 2.35
C LEU A 204 12.67 23.11 1.39
N GLY A 205 13.55 24.01 1.86
CA GLY A 205 14.69 24.48 1.06
C GLY A 205 15.93 23.61 1.18
N VAL A 206 15.92 22.64 2.10
CA VAL A 206 16.92 21.57 2.24
C VAL A 206 16.26 20.27 2.70
N ASP A 207 17.00 19.16 2.63
CA ASP A 207 16.60 17.90 3.27
C ASP A 207 16.33 18.15 4.75
N THR A 208 15.13 17.81 5.22
CA THR A 208 14.64 18.22 6.53
C THR A 208 14.28 17.01 7.37
N ALA A 209 14.86 16.94 8.58
CA ALA A 209 14.53 15.95 9.60
C ALA A 209 13.73 16.57 10.76
N LEU A 210 12.53 16.06 11.02
CA LEU A 210 11.66 16.48 12.13
C LEU A 210 11.58 15.36 13.17
N THR A 211 11.83 15.68 14.44
CA THR A 211 11.84 14.69 15.52
C THR A 211 11.05 15.18 16.73
N ALA A 212 9.99 14.43 17.10
CA ALA A 212 9.09 14.72 18.21
C ALA A 212 8.67 13.43 18.95
N PRO A 213 9.57 12.68 19.60
CA PRO A 213 9.29 11.34 20.11
C PRO A 213 8.23 11.29 21.22
N GLY A 214 8.03 12.39 21.95
CA GLY A 214 7.00 12.52 22.99
C GLY A 214 5.77 13.34 22.56
N GLY A 215 5.69 13.76 21.29
CA GLY A 215 4.62 14.60 20.77
C GLY A 215 4.23 14.28 19.34
N GLY A 216 3.22 14.99 18.84
CA GLY A 216 2.76 14.90 17.45
C GLY A 216 3.39 15.97 16.56
N ILE A 217 3.53 15.66 15.26
CA ILE A 217 3.82 16.62 14.20
C ILE A 217 2.53 16.88 13.41
N LEU A 218 2.10 18.15 13.35
CA LEU A 218 0.94 18.58 12.58
C LEU A 218 1.35 19.50 11.43
N PHE A 219 1.04 19.08 10.21
CA PHE A 219 1.02 19.94 9.02
C PHE A 219 -0.43 20.31 8.70
N ALA A 220 -0.84 21.52 9.08
CA ALA A 220 -2.21 21.98 8.85
C ALA A 220 -2.43 22.54 7.43
N ALA A 221 -1.36 22.73 6.65
CA ALA A 221 -1.36 23.22 5.28
C ALA A 221 -0.36 22.40 4.42
N PRO A 222 -0.29 22.62 3.09
CA PRO A 222 0.60 21.85 2.22
C PRO A 222 2.08 21.93 2.62
N VAL A 223 2.79 20.81 2.42
CA VAL A 223 4.25 20.72 2.46
C VAL A 223 4.75 20.52 1.03
N ASP A 224 5.48 21.49 0.50
CA ASP A 224 6.01 21.47 -0.86
C ASP A 224 7.54 21.63 -0.86
N GLY A 225 8.18 21.28 -1.97
CA GLY A 225 9.62 21.44 -2.14
C GLY A 225 10.24 20.38 -3.04
N THR A 226 11.56 20.44 -3.19
CA THR A 226 12.35 19.46 -3.94
C THR A 226 13.37 18.77 -3.03
N HIS A 227 13.03 18.64 -1.76
CA HIS A 227 13.91 18.08 -0.73
C HIS A 227 13.20 17.02 0.08
N ARG A 228 13.98 16.12 0.66
CA ARG A 228 13.48 14.97 1.39
C ARG A 228 12.92 15.41 2.74
N LEU A 229 11.83 14.80 3.14
CA LEU A 229 11.26 14.92 4.48
C LEU A 229 11.47 13.60 5.23
N ASP A 230 12.20 13.66 6.33
CA ASP A 230 12.18 12.63 7.37
C ASP A 230 11.39 13.16 8.56
N ALA A 231 10.37 12.44 9.02
CA ALA A 231 9.67 12.80 10.25
C ALA A 231 9.57 11.58 11.18
N GLU A 232 9.97 11.76 12.43
CA GLU A 232 9.83 10.76 13.50
C GLU A 232 9.08 11.36 14.70
N ALA A 233 7.89 10.85 15.01
CA ALA A 233 7.06 11.40 16.08
C ALA A 233 6.14 10.37 16.75
N ALA A 234 5.52 10.73 17.87
CA ALA A 234 4.46 9.93 18.51
C ALA A 234 3.11 10.00 17.79
N SER A 235 2.94 10.94 16.86
CA SER A 235 1.89 10.94 15.84
C SER A 235 2.28 11.89 14.73
N ILE A 236 1.80 11.67 13.51
CA ILE A 236 1.97 12.60 12.39
C ILE A 236 0.61 12.79 11.75
N THR A 237 0.20 14.05 11.58
CA THR A 237 -1.07 14.44 10.95
C THR A 237 -0.78 15.41 9.80
N VAL A 238 -1.24 15.09 8.60
CA VAL A 238 -1.23 16.00 7.45
C VAL A 238 -2.67 16.28 7.07
N ALA A 239 -3.09 17.52 7.24
CA ALA A 239 -4.46 17.93 6.94
C ALA A 239 -4.69 18.18 5.43
N HIS A 240 -3.63 18.44 4.65
CA HIS A 240 -3.71 18.85 3.24
C HIS A 240 -2.90 17.99 2.27
N SER A 241 -1.63 18.30 2.01
CA SER A 241 -0.84 17.52 1.07
C SER A 241 0.65 17.60 1.38
N ILE A 242 1.36 16.52 1.10
CA ILE A 242 2.81 16.53 0.97
C ILE A 242 3.10 16.34 -0.52
N GLY A 243 3.56 17.39 -1.20
CA GLY A 243 3.87 17.42 -2.63
C GLY A 243 5.36 17.63 -2.88
N LEU A 244 6.18 16.58 -2.72
CA LEU A 244 7.65 16.68 -2.88
C LEU A 244 8.15 16.17 -4.24
N GLY A 245 7.25 16.02 -5.21
CA GLY A 245 7.58 15.68 -6.60
C GLY A 245 8.35 14.37 -6.73
N ALA A 246 9.60 14.46 -7.18
CA ALA A 246 10.47 13.31 -7.46
C ALA A 246 11.38 12.93 -6.27
N VAL A 247 11.07 13.37 -5.06
CA VAL A 247 11.92 13.17 -3.88
C VAL A 247 11.27 12.22 -2.88
N PRO A 248 12.05 11.39 -2.14
CA PRO A 248 11.51 10.50 -1.12
C PRO A 248 10.85 11.24 0.05
N VAL A 249 9.83 10.60 0.63
CA VAL A 249 9.20 10.96 1.90
C VAL A 249 9.35 9.78 2.86
N ARG A 250 9.94 10.01 4.03
CA ARG A 250 10.07 8.99 5.09
C ARG A 250 9.35 9.46 6.34
N LEU A 251 8.30 8.77 6.73
CA LEU A 251 7.55 9.07 7.95
C LEU A 251 7.56 7.85 8.84
N ARG A 252 8.15 7.99 10.02
CA ARG A 252 8.25 6.93 11.01
C ARG A 252 7.48 7.35 12.26
N LEU A 253 6.67 6.46 12.78
CA LEU A 253 5.99 6.69 14.05
C LEU A 253 6.67 5.91 15.16
N VAL A 254 6.95 6.60 16.27
CA VAL A 254 7.48 5.99 17.51
C VAL A 254 6.34 5.42 18.36
N ALA A 255 5.14 6.02 18.25
CA ALA A 255 3.87 5.60 18.83
C ALA A 255 2.71 6.19 18.01
N GLY A 256 1.44 5.88 18.35
CA GLY A 256 0.25 6.62 17.88
C GLY A 256 -0.14 6.47 16.40
N SER A 257 -1.11 7.26 15.92
CA SER A 257 -1.71 7.12 14.57
C SER A 257 -0.99 7.98 13.52
N LEU A 258 -1.01 7.50 12.26
CA LEU A 258 -0.68 8.29 11.07
C LEU A 258 -2.01 8.64 10.39
N ASP A 259 -2.41 9.91 10.48
CA ASP A 259 -3.72 10.35 9.96
C ASP A 259 -3.54 11.32 8.81
N PHE A 260 -3.94 10.85 7.63
CA PHE A 260 -3.98 11.60 6.40
C PHE A 260 -5.37 11.56 5.76
N THR A 261 -6.44 11.28 6.52
CA THR A 261 -7.78 10.90 6.03
C THR A 261 -8.45 11.83 5.00
N SER A 262 -7.99 13.08 4.85
CA SER A 262 -8.43 14.03 3.81
C SER A 262 -7.30 14.58 2.92
N SER A 263 -6.09 14.03 3.03
CA SER A 263 -4.89 14.56 2.42
C SER A 263 -4.30 13.66 1.34
N SER A 264 -3.34 14.21 0.61
CA SER A 264 -2.59 13.49 -0.43
C SER A 264 -1.08 13.52 -0.18
N ILE A 265 -0.42 12.37 -0.26
CA ILE A 265 1.03 12.31 -0.39
C ILE A 265 1.36 12.04 -1.85
N ARG A 266 2.18 12.91 -2.45
CA ARG A 266 2.71 12.74 -3.79
C ARG A 266 4.23 12.79 -3.76
N ALA A 267 4.87 11.64 -3.95
CA ALA A 267 6.32 11.47 -3.85
C ALA A 267 6.82 10.35 -4.78
N GLN A 268 8.14 10.29 -5.01
CA GLN A 268 8.75 9.18 -5.78
C GLN A 268 8.84 7.89 -4.96
N GLU A 269 9.17 8.03 -3.68
CA GLU A 269 9.35 6.94 -2.72
C GLU A 269 8.70 7.33 -1.41
N VAL A 270 8.01 6.38 -0.79
CA VAL A 270 7.37 6.56 0.51
C VAL A 270 7.75 5.40 1.41
N GLU A 271 8.34 5.74 2.56
CA GLU A 271 8.60 4.81 3.64
C GLU A 271 7.73 5.20 4.85
N LEU A 272 6.73 4.38 5.18
CA LEU A 272 5.87 4.57 6.35
C LEU A 272 6.03 3.38 7.30
N ALA A 273 6.19 3.67 8.59
CA ALA A 273 6.22 2.62 9.61
C ALA A 273 5.46 3.04 10.87
N THR A 274 4.64 2.13 11.42
CA THR A 274 4.05 2.27 12.75
C THR A 274 4.67 1.29 13.74
N THR A 275 4.65 1.61 15.04
CA THR A 275 5.20 0.73 16.09
C THR A 275 4.14 -0.06 16.86
N SER A 276 2.90 0.43 16.94
CA SER A 276 1.85 -0.22 17.75
C SER A 276 0.40 0.09 17.34
N SER A 277 0.17 0.72 16.19
CA SER A 277 -1.11 1.35 15.83
C SER A 277 -1.59 0.95 14.46
N ASP A 278 -2.91 1.09 14.27
CA ASP A 278 -3.55 1.00 12.97
C ASP A 278 -3.10 2.17 12.08
N LEU A 279 -3.07 1.89 10.78
CA LEU A 279 -2.65 2.82 9.76
C LEU A 279 -3.77 2.99 8.74
N HIS A 280 -4.23 4.23 8.56
CA HIS A 280 -5.25 4.61 7.61
C HIS A 280 -4.60 5.38 6.44
N LEU A 281 -4.50 4.74 5.28
CA LEU A 281 -3.96 5.34 4.06
C LEU A 281 -5.08 6.07 3.32
N ALA A 282 -4.95 7.38 3.21
CA ALA A 282 -5.83 8.19 2.35
C ALA A 282 -5.31 8.21 0.90
N ASN A 283 -5.26 9.39 0.27
CA ASN A 283 -4.74 9.50 -1.08
C ASN A 283 -3.20 9.42 -1.06
N LEU A 284 -2.63 8.43 -1.72
CA LEU A 284 -1.20 8.25 -1.89
C LEU A 284 -0.89 8.06 -3.36
N GLN A 285 -0.12 8.96 -3.95
CA GLN A 285 0.34 8.88 -5.32
C GLN A 285 1.86 8.73 -5.38
N LEU A 286 2.31 7.60 -5.92
CA LEU A 286 3.72 7.30 -6.13
C LEU A 286 4.07 7.55 -7.60
N THR A 287 4.94 8.53 -7.85
CA THR A 287 5.13 9.12 -9.19
C THR A 287 6.28 8.55 -10.00
N GLY A 288 7.11 7.64 -9.45
CA GLY A 288 8.34 7.17 -10.12
C GLY A 288 8.71 5.71 -9.85
N GLY A 289 9.91 5.30 -10.29
CA GLY A 289 10.41 3.91 -10.27
C GLY A 289 11.04 3.41 -8.95
N GLY A 290 10.82 4.11 -7.84
CA GLY A 290 11.44 3.79 -6.53
C GLY A 290 10.87 2.56 -5.85
N GLN A 291 11.41 2.21 -4.67
CA GLN A 291 10.89 1.15 -3.81
C GLN A 291 10.27 1.73 -2.55
N SER A 292 8.95 1.81 -2.51
CA SER A 292 8.18 2.27 -1.36
C SER A 292 7.85 1.11 -0.43
N SER A 293 7.79 1.38 0.88
CA SER A 293 7.42 0.40 1.90
C SER A 293 6.50 1.03 2.93
N ILE A 294 5.41 0.34 3.25
CA ILE A 294 4.47 0.74 4.29
C ILE A 294 4.32 -0.46 5.23
N ASP A 295 4.80 -0.30 6.46
CA ASP A 295 4.80 -1.35 7.49
C ASP A 295 3.95 -0.92 8.70
N SER A 296 2.73 -1.45 8.77
CA SER A 296 1.83 -1.25 9.91
C SER A 296 1.99 -2.38 10.92
N ARG A 297 2.16 -2.02 12.19
CA ARG A 297 2.07 -2.97 13.32
C ARG A 297 0.63 -3.28 13.73
N GLY A 298 -0.32 -2.39 13.40
CA GLY A 298 -1.75 -2.60 13.53
C GLY A 298 -2.41 -3.04 12.23
N MET A 299 -3.72 -2.80 12.12
CA MET A 299 -4.48 -2.92 10.89
C MET A 299 -3.99 -1.90 9.86
N LEU A 300 -4.11 -2.22 8.58
CA LEU A 300 -3.86 -1.31 7.47
C LEU A 300 -5.15 -1.11 6.68
N SER A 301 -5.73 0.09 6.74
CA SER A 301 -6.86 0.47 5.88
C SER A 301 -6.38 1.31 4.70
N ILE A 302 -6.93 1.06 3.52
CA ILE A 302 -6.78 1.89 2.33
C ILE A 302 -8.09 2.65 2.14
N ASP A 303 -8.18 3.84 2.70
CA ASP A 303 -9.40 4.65 2.77
C ASP A 303 -9.56 5.62 1.59
N GLY A 304 -8.46 5.97 0.90
CA GLY A 304 -8.46 6.84 -0.28
C GLY A 304 -7.89 6.18 -1.55
N LEU A 305 -7.45 7.01 -2.49
CA LEU A 305 -6.81 6.57 -3.73
C LEU A 305 -5.34 6.21 -3.49
N LEU A 306 -4.99 4.93 -3.65
CA LEU A 306 -3.62 4.47 -3.78
C LEU A 306 -3.26 4.36 -5.26
N ASP A 307 -2.41 5.27 -5.75
CA ASP A 307 -2.05 5.39 -7.15
C ASP A 307 -0.54 5.18 -7.38
N LEU A 308 -0.17 4.01 -7.90
CA LEU A 308 1.20 3.62 -8.19
C LEU A 308 1.50 3.83 -9.69
N GLN A 309 2.09 4.96 -10.05
CA GLN A 309 2.41 5.30 -11.44
C GLN A 309 3.71 4.64 -11.96
N GLY A 310 4.47 3.99 -11.08
CA GLY A 310 5.69 3.25 -11.39
C GLY A 310 6.32 2.64 -10.13
N GLY A 311 7.41 1.89 -10.29
CA GLY A 311 8.20 1.39 -9.14
C GLY A 311 7.53 0.23 -8.39
N SER A 312 7.97 0.00 -7.16
CA SER A 312 7.43 -1.06 -6.29
C SER A 312 6.87 -0.47 -5.00
N LEU A 313 5.76 -1.02 -4.52
CA LEU A 313 5.19 -0.71 -3.20
C LEU A 313 4.94 -2.00 -2.43
N VAL A 314 5.54 -2.11 -1.25
CA VAL A 314 5.27 -3.20 -0.30
C VAL A 314 4.38 -2.67 0.81
N LEU A 315 3.17 -3.22 0.92
CA LEU A 315 2.26 -3.01 2.05
C LEU A 315 2.35 -4.22 2.98
N THR A 316 2.73 -3.98 4.24
CA THR A 316 2.78 -5.01 5.28
C THR A 316 1.88 -4.60 6.44
N ALA A 317 0.94 -5.46 6.82
CA ALA A 317 0.16 -5.32 8.05
C ALA A 317 0.47 -6.50 8.98
N ARG A 318 1.11 -6.21 10.11
CA ARG A 318 1.65 -7.21 11.05
C ARG A 318 0.71 -7.53 12.21
N ALA A 319 -0.46 -6.88 12.28
CA ALA A 319 -1.45 -7.19 13.29
C ALA A 319 -1.83 -8.68 13.26
N ALA A 320 -1.90 -9.29 14.44
CA ALA A 320 -2.55 -10.57 14.61
C ALA A 320 -4.08 -10.36 14.54
N PRO A 321 -4.84 -11.21 13.83
CA PRO A 321 -6.29 -11.11 13.80
C PRO A 321 -6.85 -11.26 15.23
N THR A 322 -7.80 -10.38 15.59
CA THR A 322 -8.38 -10.38 16.95
C THR A 322 -9.71 -11.12 17.01
N SER A 323 -10.29 -11.40 15.85
CA SER A 323 -11.54 -12.13 15.68
C SER A 323 -11.50 -13.06 14.47
N SER A 324 -12.42 -14.01 14.43
CA SER A 324 -12.62 -14.90 13.30
C SER A 324 -14.10 -15.21 13.11
N THR A 325 -14.52 -15.41 11.85
CA THR A 325 -15.93 -15.62 11.46
C THR A 325 -16.10 -17.03 10.89
N ALA A 326 -17.07 -17.78 11.38
CA ALA A 326 -17.34 -19.14 10.89
C ALA A 326 -17.71 -19.12 9.40
N LEU A 327 -17.08 -19.98 8.59
CA LEU A 327 -17.48 -20.20 7.21
C LEU A 327 -18.69 -21.13 7.17
N LEU A 328 -19.78 -20.70 6.54
CA LEU A 328 -21.04 -21.42 6.53
C LEU A 328 -21.49 -21.78 5.11
N SER A 329 -22.06 -22.98 4.94
CA SER A 329 -22.97 -23.29 3.84
C SER A 329 -24.40 -23.22 4.37
N GLY A 330 -25.13 -22.17 4.00
CA GLY A 330 -26.42 -21.85 4.65
C GLY A 330 -26.20 -21.53 6.13
N SER A 331 -26.78 -22.33 7.03
CA SER A 331 -26.60 -22.23 8.48
C SER A 331 -25.60 -23.25 9.06
N THR A 332 -25.04 -24.13 8.23
CA THR A 332 -24.13 -25.19 8.68
C THR A 332 -22.66 -24.79 8.52
N PRO A 333 -21.83 -24.85 9.58
CA PRO A 333 -20.40 -24.59 9.47
C PRO A 333 -19.70 -25.57 8.53
N LEU A 334 -18.83 -25.02 7.69
CA LEU A 334 -17.94 -25.80 6.87
C LEU A 334 -16.82 -26.38 7.73
N THR A 335 -16.37 -27.58 7.37
CA THR A 335 -15.39 -28.33 8.15
C THR A 335 -14.30 -28.90 7.26
N PHE A 336 -13.08 -28.97 7.77
CA PHE A 336 -12.00 -29.77 7.20
C PHE A 336 -11.67 -30.92 8.15
N GLY A 337 -11.97 -32.16 7.74
CA GLY A 337 -11.93 -33.28 8.67
C GLY A 337 -13.05 -33.13 9.72
N SER A 338 -12.69 -33.04 11.00
CA SER A 338 -13.62 -32.76 12.11
C SER A 338 -13.56 -31.30 12.61
N ARG A 339 -12.68 -30.47 12.02
CA ARG A 339 -12.42 -29.11 12.51
C ARG A 339 -13.29 -28.09 11.77
N PRO A 340 -14.05 -27.22 12.45
CA PRO A 340 -14.78 -26.16 11.80
C PRO A 340 -13.84 -25.08 11.23
N LEU A 341 -14.22 -24.50 10.09
CA LEU A 341 -13.44 -23.49 9.38
C LEU A 341 -13.89 -22.08 9.76
N PHE A 342 -12.92 -21.21 10.04
CA PHE A 342 -13.14 -19.81 10.38
C PHE A 342 -12.25 -18.92 9.52
N GLU A 343 -12.79 -17.84 8.98
CA GLU A 343 -12.01 -16.78 8.32
C GLU A 343 -11.52 -15.79 9.37
N ASN A 344 -10.21 -15.59 9.42
CA ASN A 344 -9.61 -14.57 10.26
C ASN A 344 -10.03 -13.19 9.81
N GLU A 345 -10.14 -12.28 10.77
CA GLU A 345 -10.32 -10.85 10.53
C GLU A 345 -9.33 -10.33 9.48
N ALA A 346 -9.83 -9.46 8.60
CA ALA A 346 -8.98 -8.80 7.65
C ALA A 346 -8.18 -7.70 8.34
N VAL A 347 -6.85 -7.87 8.37
CA VAL A 347 -5.92 -6.89 8.94
C VAL A 347 -5.38 -5.93 7.89
N MET A 348 -5.67 -6.20 6.61
CA MET A 348 -5.48 -5.27 5.51
C MET A 348 -6.80 -5.12 4.75
N VAL A 349 -7.38 -3.92 4.76
CA VAL A 349 -8.75 -3.68 4.30
C VAL A 349 -8.81 -2.50 3.34
N GLN A 350 -9.60 -2.62 2.29
CA GLN A 350 -9.99 -1.51 1.45
C GLN A 350 -11.20 -0.79 2.07
N GLY A 351 -10.99 0.45 2.48
CA GLY A 351 -12.00 1.31 3.09
C GLY A 351 -13.12 1.73 2.14
N SER A 352 -14.09 2.48 2.65
CA SER A 352 -15.34 2.78 1.92
C SER A 352 -15.16 3.71 0.71
N SER A 353 -14.08 4.46 0.66
CA SER A 353 -13.68 5.29 -0.49
C SER A 353 -12.37 4.80 -1.14
N GLY A 354 -11.82 3.69 -0.62
CA GLY A 354 -10.56 3.12 -1.04
C GLY A 354 -10.58 2.70 -2.50
N ARG A 355 -9.55 3.04 -3.26
CA ARG A 355 -9.35 2.60 -4.66
C ARG A 355 -7.87 2.41 -4.92
N LEU A 356 -7.51 1.34 -5.62
CA LEU A 356 -6.13 1.06 -6.01
C LEU A 356 -5.97 1.19 -7.51
N LEU A 357 -5.00 1.99 -7.95
CA LEU A 357 -4.58 2.13 -9.34
C LEU A 357 -3.09 1.78 -9.43
N THR A 358 -2.72 0.90 -10.36
CA THR A 358 -1.32 0.61 -10.64
C THR A 358 -1.05 0.69 -12.14
N ALA A 359 0.00 1.42 -12.53
CA ALA A 359 0.42 1.54 -13.91
C ALA A 359 1.18 0.30 -14.37
N ALA A 360 1.19 0.04 -15.68
CA ALA A 360 2.02 -1.01 -16.26
C ALA A 360 3.50 -0.83 -15.89
N GLY A 361 4.19 -1.93 -15.57
CA GLY A 361 5.59 -1.91 -15.12
C GLY A 361 5.78 -1.58 -13.63
N SER A 362 4.69 -1.37 -12.87
CA SER A 362 4.75 -1.25 -11.41
C SER A 362 4.52 -2.59 -10.69
N HIS A 363 4.92 -2.67 -9.41
CA HIS A 363 4.78 -3.85 -8.56
C HIS A 363 4.11 -3.50 -7.23
N LEU A 364 2.97 -4.13 -6.93
CA LEU A 364 2.29 -4.03 -5.64
C LEU A 364 2.41 -5.34 -4.86
N ALA A 365 3.03 -5.32 -3.69
CA ALA A 365 3.14 -6.49 -2.81
C ALA A 365 2.37 -6.27 -1.51
N LEU A 366 1.47 -7.19 -1.18
CA LEU A 366 0.63 -7.16 0.02
C LEU A 366 1.04 -8.31 0.96
N ARG A 367 1.24 -8.02 2.24
CA ARG A 367 1.74 -8.99 3.23
C ARG A 367 1.01 -8.89 4.55
N THR A 368 0.49 -10.02 5.02
CA THR A 368 -0.09 -10.17 6.37
C THR A 368 0.49 -11.40 7.08
N PRO A 369 1.72 -11.32 7.63
CA PRO A 369 2.47 -12.49 8.09
C PRO A 369 1.82 -13.25 9.24
N ALA A 370 0.94 -12.61 10.02
CA ALA A 370 0.24 -13.22 11.16
C ALA A 370 -1.08 -13.92 10.79
N LEU A 371 -1.24 -14.40 9.54
CA LEU A 371 -2.45 -15.05 9.03
C LEU A 371 -3.73 -14.18 9.09
N GLY A 372 -3.61 -12.87 9.17
CA GLY A 372 -4.73 -11.95 8.99
C GLY A 372 -5.16 -11.89 7.53
N SER A 373 -6.46 -11.75 7.26
CA SER A 373 -6.98 -11.72 5.89
C SER A 373 -6.65 -10.41 5.17
N ILE A 374 -6.59 -10.46 3.84
CA ILE A 374 -6.45 -9.31 2.95
C ILE A 374 -7.76 -9.14 2.20
N ARG A 375 -8.38 -7.96 2.32
CA ARG A 375 -9.69 -7.67 1.73
C ARG A 375 -9.65 -6.41 0.86
N LEU A 376 -9.49 -6.62 -0.45
CA LEU A 376 -9.51 -5.60 -1.51
C LEU A 376 -10.60 -5.90 -2.55
N ASP A 377 -11.81 -6.24 -2.09
CA ASP A 377 -12.90 -6.82 -2.89
C ASP A 377 -14.01 -5.84 -3.24
N ARG A 378 -13.74 -4.53 -3.19
CA ARG A 378 -14.75 -3.51 -3.47
C ARG A 378 -15.20 -3.48 -4.93
N ASN A 379 -16.50 -3.29 -5.10
CA ASN A 379 -17.17 -3.09 -6.38
C ASN A 379 -18.04 -1.82 -6.35
N ASP A 380 -18.30 -1.24 -7.51
CA ASP A 380 -19.24 -0.13 -7.69
C ASP A 380 -20.70 -0.62 -7.63
N ALA A 381 -21.65 0.32 -7.76
CA ALA A 381 -23.08 0.01 -7.73
C ALA A 381 -23.55 -0.88 -8.90
N ALA A 382 -22.80 -0.92 -10.00
CA ALA A 382 -23.05 -1.81 -11.14
C ALA A 382 -22.37 -3.18 -10.96
N GLY A 383 -21.68 -3.42 -9.85
CA GLY A 383 -20.92 -4.63 -9.58
C GLY A 383 -19.60 -4.71 -10.33
N ARG A 384 -19.07 -3.60 -10.85
CA ARG A 384 -17.75 -3.56 -11.49
C ARG A 384 -16.65 -3.33 -10.45
N PRO A 385 -15.47 -3.92 -10.59
CA PRO A 385 -14.35 -3.63 -9.70
C PRO A 385 -14.00 -2.14 -9.69
N VAL A 386 -13.69 -1.59 -8.51
CA VAL A 386 -13.26 -0.18 -8.40
C VAL A 386 -11.75 0.00 -8.55
N ASN A 387 -11.00 -1.11 -8.45
CA ASN A 387 -9.56 -1.16 -8.55
C ASN A 387 -9.14 -1.41 -10.00
N SER A 388 -8.05 -0.76 -10.42
CA SER A 388 -7.43 -0.97 -11.73
C SER A 388 -5.96 -1.30 -11.57
N LEU A 389 -5.59 -2.58 -11.73
CA LEU A 389 -4.25 -3.06 -11.40
C LEU A 389 -3.50 -3.44 -12.69
N GLY A 390 -3.05 -2.43 -13.43
CA GLY A 390 -2.29 -2.60 -14.68
C GLY A 390 -0.83 -3.03 -14.46
N GLY A 391 -0.29 -2.84 -13.25
CA GLY A 391 0.97 -3.41 -12.80
C GLY A 391 0.82 -4.83 -12.23
N THR A 392 1.94 -5.43 -11.84
CA THR A 392 1.91 -6.78 -11.23
C THR A 392 1.58 -6.70 -9.73
N VAL A 393 0.92 -7.73 -9.21
CA VAL A 393 0.42 -7.82 -7.83
C VAL A 393 0.86 -9.14 -7.21
N SER A 394 1.33 -9.09 -5.97
CA SER A 394 1.54 -10.26 -5.13
C SER A 394 0.90 -10.04 -3.77
N ALA A 395 0.23 -11.05 -3.22
CA ALA A 395 -0.57 -10.93 -2.01
C ALA A 395 -0.46 -12.19 -1.18
N VAL A 396 0.11 -12.10 0.02
CA VAL A 396 0.34 -13.25 0.89
C VAL A 396 -0.28 -13.02 2.26
N SER A 397 -1.19 -13.93 2.65
CA SER A 397 -1.68 -14.05 4.01
C SER A 397 -1.03 -15.24 4.72
N GLY A 398 -0.29 -14.98 5.79
CA GLY A 398 0.54 -15.96 6.49
C GLY A 398 1.97 -16.05 5.97
N VAL A 399 2.58 -17.22 6.11
CA VAL A 399 3.95 -17.48 5.68
C VAL A 399 3.96 -17.85 4.19
N ALA A 400 4.74 -17.12 3.39
CA ALA A 400 4.93 -17.42 1.97
C ALA A 400 5.63 -18.77 1.79
N GLY A 401 5.17 -19.56 0.81
CA GLY A 401 5.69 -20.90 0.50
C GLY A 401 5.31 -21.98 1.53
N GLU A 402 4.49 -21.69 2.53
CA GLU A 402 4.11 -22.66 3.57
C GLU A 402 3.40 -23.89 2.97
N SER A 403 3.86 -25.10 3.32
CA SER A 403 3.22 -26.34 2.82
C SER A 403 1.90 -26.62 3.52
N SER A 404 0.97 -27.25 2.80
CA SER A 404 -0.33 -27.63 3.36
C SER A 404 -0.19 -28.63 4.51
N THR A 405 0.83 -29.49 4.50
CA THR A 405 1.07 -30.44 5.60
C THR A 405 1.36 -29.79 6.96
N LEU A 406 1.93 -28.58 6.98
CA LEU A 406 2.27 -27.88 8.23
C LEU A 406 1.01 -27.36 8.94
N ARG A 407 0.03 -26.84 8.19
CA ARG A 407 -1.20 -26.26 8.75
C ARG A 407 -2.40 -27.21 8.78
N PHE A 408 -2.47 -28.11 7.80
CA PHE A 408 -3.61 -28.99 7.53
C PHE A 408 -3.28 -30.48 7.75
N GLY A 409 -2.11 -30.81 8.32
CA GLY A 409 -1.71 -32.17 8.66
C GLY A 409 -2.54 -32.85 9.77
N ASN A 410 -2.17 -34.07 10.16
CA ASN A 410 -2.91 -34.87 11.14
C ASN A 410 -3.07 -34.12 12.49
N PRO A 411 -4.31 -33.97 13.01
CA PRO A 411 -4.57 -33.12 14.17
C PRO A 411 -4.03 -33.76 15.47
N PRO A 412 -3.40 -32.98 16.37
CA PRO A 412 -3.27 -33.37 17.77
C PRO A 412 -4.67 -33.46 18.42
N SER A 413 -4.85 -34.33 19.41
CA SER A 413 -6.14 -34.58 20.07
C SER A 413 -6.74 -33.32 20.68
N GLY A 414 -7.87 -32.85 20.12
CA GLY A 414 -8.60 -31.65 20.52
C GLY A 414 -9.08 -30.88 19.29
N VAL A 415 -10.40 -30.72 19.12
CA VAL A 415 -10.99 -30.14 17.89
C VAL A 415 -10.93 -28.61 17.93
N ALA A 416 -9.72 -28.04 17.93
CA ALA A 416 -9.58 -26.60 17.75
C ALA A 416 -10.07 -26.21 16.34
N PRO A 417 -10.79 -25.07 16.19
CA PRO A 417 -11.16 -24.55 14.89
C PRO A 417 -9.92 -24.33 14.02
N LEU A 418 -10.12 -24.31 12.71
CA LEU A 418 -9.08 -23.96 11.76
C LEU A 418 -9.32 -22.53 11.29
N GLU A 419 -8.45 -21.65 11.77
CA GLU A 419 -8.41 -20.25 11.42
C GLU A 419 -7.63 -20.05 10.11
N LEU A 420 -8.31 -19.45 9.14
CA LEU A 420 -7.87 -19.32 7.77
C LEU A 420 -7.57 -17.86 7.46
N GLY A 421 -6.37 -17.61 6.95
CA GLY A 421 -6.04 -16.36 6.27
C GLY A 421 -6.61 -16.39 4.86
N VAL A 422 -7.39 -15.36 4.51
CA VAL A 422 -8.07 -15.27 3.22
C VAL A 422 -7.53 -14.08 2.42
N VAL A 423 -7.34 -14.26 1.11
CA VAL A 423 -7.08 -13.16 0.18
C VAL A 423 -8.29 -12.96 -0.72
N ARG A 424 -8.90 -11.77 -0.67
CA ARG A 424 -10.00 -11.34 -1.55
C ARG A 424 -9.56 -10.12 -2.35
N ILE A 425 -9.53 -10.21 -3.68
CA ILE A 425 -9.17 -9.09 -4.57
C ILE A 425 -10.21 -8.97 -5.68
N SER A 426 -10.71 -7.76 -5.90
CA SER A 426 -11.54 -7.39 -7.05
C SER A 426 -10.85 -6.27 -7.83
N ALA A 427 -10.54 -6.48 -9.11
CA ALA A 427 -9.90 -5.49 -10.00
C ALA A 427 -10.30 -5.68 -11.47
N ASP A 428 -10.23 -4.67 -12.33
CA ASP A 428 -10.48 -4.85 -13.77
C ASP A 428 -9.46 -5.81 -14.42
N GLN A 429 -8.19 -5.65 -14.07
CA GLN A 429 -7.04 -6.41 -14.52
C GLN A 429 -6.25 -6.86 -13.30
N LEU A 430 -5.72 -8.08 -13.36
CA LEU A 430 -4.87 -8.64 -12.33
C LEU A 430 -3.71 -9.43 -12.96
N ALA A 431 -2.53 -8.83 -12.94
CA ALA A 431 -1.29 -9.52 -13.30
C ALA A 431 -0.60 -10.04 -12.04
N VAL A 432 -0.45 -11.35 -11.90
CA VAL A 432 0.11 -11.98 -10.70
C VAL A 432 1.64 -12.01 -10.79
N ALA A 433 2.31 -11.43 -9.80
CA ALA A 433 3.75 -11.22 -9.79
C ALA A 433 4.53 -12.42 -9.24
N GLY A 434 5.26 -13.10 -10.13
CA GLY A 434 6.30 -14.08 -9.82
C GLY A 434 5.91 -15.26 -8.93
N ARG A 435 6.90 -16.12 -8.67
CA ARG A 435 6.82 -17.24 -7.73
C ARG A 435 7.66 -16.95 -6.51
N PHE A 436 7.20 -17.38 -5.34
CA PHE A 436 7.99 -17.26 -4.13
C PHE A 436 9.35 -17.96 -4.29
N ASP A 437 10.42 -17.19 -4.14
CA ASP A 437 11.79 -17.68 -4.15
C ASP A 437 12.50 -17.32 -2.84
N PRO A 438 12.72 -18.27 -1.91
CA PRO A 438 13.34 -17.98 -0.62
C PRO A 438 14.81 -17.57 -0.74
N LEU A 439 15.44 -17.69 -1.92
CA LEU A 439 16.85 -17.42 -2.15
C LEU A 439 17.14 -16.00 -2.64
N THR A 440 16.11 -15.21 -3.01
CA THR A 440 16.28 -13.85 -3.54
C THR A 440 15.62 -12.79 -2.66
N PRO A 441 16.23 -11.59 -2.52
CA PRO A 441 15.58 -10.46 -1.84
C PRO A 441 14.22 -10.08 -2.47
N SER A 442 14.08 -10.32 -3.77
CA SER A 442 12.85 -10.12 -4.56
C SER A 442 11.77 -11.18 -4.31
N GLY A 443 12.10 -12.36 -3.79
CA GLY A 443 11.13 -13.44 -3.56
C GLY A 443 10.08 -13.09 -2.52
N ALA A 444 10.40 -12.19 -1.58
CA ALA A 444 9.44 -11.64 -0.64
C ALA A 444 8.49 -10.60 -1.26
N ILE A 445 8.83 -10.01 -2.42
CA ILE A 445 7.99 -9.03 -3.15
C ILE A 445 7.15 -9.74 -4.22
N ARG A 446 7.70 -10.76 -4.87
CA ARG A 446 7.11 -11.51 -5.99
C ARG A 446 6.74 -12.95 -5.59
N ALA A 447 5.86 -13.08 -4.60
CA ALA A 447 5.46 -14.40 -4.08
C ALA A 447 4.18 -14.96 -4.74
N GLY A 448 3.69 -14.33 -5.81
CA GLY A 448 2.37 -14.60 -6.34
C GLY A 448 1.25 -14.22 -5.37
N ILE A 449 0.11 -14.89 -5.49
CA ILE A 449 -1.02 -14.75 -4.57
C ILE A 449 -1.14 -16.02 -3.75
N GLU A 450 -0.94 -15.95 -2.43
CA GLU A 450 -0.95 -17.11 -1.53
C GLU A 450 -1.76 -16.84 -0.27
N ALA A 451 -2.67 -17.77 0.07
CA ALA A 451 -3.46 -17.72 1.30
C ALA A 451 -3.96 -19.13 1.62
N ASP A 452 -4.69 -19.31 2.73
CA ASP A 452 -5.42 -20.57 2.92
C ASP A 452 -6.59 -20.70 1.95
N VAL A 453 -7.29 -19.57 1.72
CA VAL A 453 -8.38 -19.45 0.76
C VAL A 453 -8.17 -18.20 -0.08
N VAL A 454 -8.35 -18.32 -1.40
CA VAL A 454 -8.15 -17.23 -2.36
C VAL A 454 -9.46 -16.99 -3.13
N HIS A 455 -9.88 -15.73 -3.20
CA HIS A 455 -11.02 -15.27 -3.98
C HIS A 455 -10.60 -14.10 -4.87
N LEU A 456 -10.67 -14.29 -6.19
CA LEU A 456 -10.28 -13.28 -7.16
C LEU A 456 -11.45 -12.98 -8.09
N ARG A 457 -11.74 -11.69 -8.27
CA ARG A 457 -12.73 -11.18 -9.21
C ARG A 457 -12.05 -10.24 -10.18
N ALA A 458 -12.09 -10.54 -11.48
CA ALA A 458 -11.51 -9.65 -12.48
C ALA A 458 -12.08 -9.83 -13.89
N ASP A 459 -11.89 -8.81 -14.74
CA ASP A 459 -12.16 -8.89 -16.18
C ASP A 459 -11.01 -9.57 -16.93
N ARG A 460 -9.79 -9.55 -16.37
CA ARG A 460 -8.58 -10.20 -16.90
C ARG A 460 -7.67 -10.69 -15.78
N ILE A 461 -7.17 -11.92 -15.89
CA ILE A 461 -6.15 -12.48 -14.98
C ILE A 461 -5.00 -13.03 -15.82
N THR A 462 -3.77 -12.67 -15.45
CA THR A 462 -2.55 -13.20 -16.10
C THR A 462 -1.53 -13.62 -15.04
N THR A 463 -0.87 -14.76 -15.27
CA THR A 463 0.26 -15.25 -14.46
C THR A 463 1.58 -15.21 -15.22
N ASN A 464 1.56 -14.75 -16.47
CA ASN A 464 2.77 -14.52 -17.25
C ASN A 464 3.02 -13.01 -17.33
N THR A 465 4.09 -12.59 -16.67
CA THR A 465 4.49 -11.17 -16.57
C THR A 465 5.56 -10.80 -17.59
N GLY A 466 6.06 -11.75 -18.41
CA GLY A 466 7.06 -11.52 -19.46
C GLY A 466 8.46 -11.12 -18.97
N ASP A 467 8.77 -11.33 -17.67
CA ASP A 467 10.02 -10.90 -17.03
C ASP A 467 11.11 -12.00 -16.99
N ASP A 468 10.76 -13.25 -17.34
CA ASP A 468 11.69 -14.38 -17.38
C ASP A 468 12.15 -14.66 -18.83
N THR A 469 13.47 -14.66 -19.05
CA THR A 469 14.12 -14.90 -20.34
C THR A 469 14.44 -16.39 -20.57
N ALA A 470 14.05 -17.29 -19.66
CA ALA A 470 14.30 -18.71 -19.78
C ALA A 470 13.41 -19.38 -20.84
N LEU A 471 14.03 -20.21 -21.69
CA LEU A 471 13.35 -21.07 -22.68
C LEU A 471 13.23 -22.50 -22.14
N PRO A 472 12.03 -23.12 -22.14
CA PRO A 472 10.74 -22.53 -22.51
C PRO A 472 10.18 -21.61 -21.40
N PRO A 473 9.47 -20.51 -21.75
CA PRO A 473 8.89 -19.59 -20.78
C PRO A 473 7.79 -20.29 -19.98
N VAL A 474 8.00 -20.41 -18.67
CA VAL A 474 6.97 -20.85 -17.72
C VAL A 474 6.31 -19.59 -17.17
N PRO A 475 4.99 -19.51 -17.02
CA PRO A 475 4.37 -18.40 -16.29
C PRO A 475 5.05 -18.25 -14.92
N ASP A 476 5.61 -17.06 -14.65
CA ASP A 476 6.38 -16.78 -13.43
C ASP A 476 5.43 -16.59 -12.23
N GLY A 477 4.24 -16.00 -12.44
CA GLY A 477 3.20 -15.80 -11.43
C GLY A 477 2.50 -17.08 -11.00
N GLN A 478 2.20 -17.21 -9.71
CA GLN A 478 1.45 -18.35 -9.16
C GLN A 478 0.32 -17.93 -8.22
N ILE A 479 -0.83 -18.59 -8.32
CA ILE A 479 -1.96 -18.42 -7.39
C ILE A 479 -2.12 -19.70 -6.56
N ARG A 480 -1.90 -19.61 -5.25
CA ARG A 480 -1.90 -20.77 -4.34
C ARG A 480 -2.92 -20.61 -3.22
N ALA A 481 -3.81 -21.59 -3.09
CA ALA A 481 -4.66 -21.77 -1.92
C ALA A 481 -4.14 -22.96 -1.10
N ARG A 482 -3.77 -22.76 0.17
CA ARG A 482 -3.15 -23.80 1.00
C ARG A 482 -4.14 -24.82 1.55
N LEU A 483 -5.44 -24.48 1.64
CA LEU A 483 -6.47 -25.44 2.07
C LEU A 483 -6.64 -26.53 1.01
N PRO A 484 -6.27 -27.79 1.31
CA PRO A 484 -6.31 -28.86 0.31
C PRO A 484 -7.74 -29.37 0.10
N PHE A 485 -7.95 -30.00 -1.05
CA PHE A 485 -9.23 -30.65 -1.36
C PHE A 485 -9.33 -32.03 -0.68
N LEU A 486 -10.47 -32.31 -0.04
CA LEU A 486 -10.80 -33.63 0.51
C LEU A 486 -11.94 -34.28 -0.27
N SER A 487 -11.62 -35.33 -1.04
CA SER A 487 -12.58 -36.09 -1.86
C SER A 487 -13.52 -36.99 -1.06
N ALA A 488 -13.15 -37.34 0.18
CA ALA A 488 -13.89 -38.29 1.03
C ALA A 488 -15.05 -37.66 1.83
N GLN A 489 -15.28 -36.34 1.73
CA GLN A 489 -16.30 -35.64 2.51
C GLN A 489 -17.37 -35.02 1.58
N THR A 490 -18.62 -35.46 1.74
CA THR A 490 -19.84 -34.85 1.18
C THR A 490 -20.60 -34.10 2.27
N PRO A 491 -21.23 -32.92 2.04
CA PRO A 491 -20.96 -31.89 1.04
C PRO A 491 -20.09 -30.73 1.58
N LEU A 492 -19.59 -30.81 2.81
CA LEU A 492 -18.99 -29.66 3.52
C LEU A 492 -17.61 -29.24 2.99
N THR A 493 -16.90 -30.07 2.22
CA THR A 493 -15.64 -29.70 1.52
C THR A 493 -15.83 -29.47 0.02
N GLN A 494 -17.07 -29.28 -0.44
CA GLN A 494 -17.34 -28.88 -1.83
C GLN A 494 -17.13 -27.38 -2.09
N GLN A 495 -16.73 -26.58 -1.09
CA GLN A 495 -16.34 -25.21 -1.34
C GLN A 495 -14.92 -25.19 -1.94
N PRO A 496 -14.74 -24.58 -3.13
CA PRO A 496 -13.42 -24.36 -3.68
C PRO A 496 -12.61 -23.48 -2.74
N SER A 497 -11.39 -23.88 -2.40
CA SER A 497 -10.45 -23.01 -1.66
C SER A 497 -9.88 -21.91 -2.55
N LEU A 498 -10.04 -22.06 -3.86
CA LEU A 498 -9.65 -21.10 -4.88
C LEU A 498 -10.86 -20.77 -5.73
N ASN A 499 -11.29 -19.51 -5.71
CA ASN A 499 -12.48 -19.04 -6.41
C ASN A 499 -12.14 -17.89 -7.36
N PHE A 500 -12.58 -18.02 -8.60
CA PHE A 500 -12.49 -17.02 -9.64
C PHE A 500 -13.89 -16.55 -10.05
N GLU A 501 -14.17 -15.26 -9.90
CA GLU A 501 -15.36 -14.62 -10.47
C GLU A 501 -14.93 -13.81 -11.71
N LEU A 502 -15.23 -14.34 -12.88
CA LEU A 502 -14.73 -13.83 -14.16
C LEU A 502 -15.79 -12.93 -14.79
N LEU A 503 -15.47 -11.65 -15.00
CA LEU A 503 -16.42 -10.66 -15.51
C LEU A 503 -16.30 -10.49 -17.03
N LEU A 504 -17.44 -10.41 -17.72
CA LEU A 504 -17.46 -10.12 -19.16
C LEU A 504 -17.78 -8.66 -19.41
N PRO A 505 -16.92 -7.90 -20.11
CA PRO A 505 -17.24 -6.53 -20.50
C PRO A 505 -18.43 -6.50 -21.46
N ALA A 506 -19.33 -5.54 -21.30
CA ALA A 506 -20.56 -5.39 -22.10
C ALA A 506 -20.34 -5.13 -23.61
N GLY A 507 -19.08 -4.99 -24.06
CA GLY A 507 -18.68 -4.75 -25.45
C GLY A 507 -17.95 -5.91 -26.13
N GLY A 508 -17.92 -7.10 -25.52
CA GLY A 508 -17.15 -8.26 -26.00
C GLY A 508 -15.76 -8.36 -25.34
N LEU A 509 -15.08 -9.49 -25.57
CA LEU A 509 -13.73 -9.71 -25.03
C LEU A 509 -12.74 -8.72 -25.69
N PRO A 510 -11.80 -8.12 -24.91
CA PRO A 510 -10.65 -7.40 -25.49
C PRO A 510 -9.92 -8.30 -26.51
N ILE A 511 -9.24 -7.71 -27.49
CA ILE A 511 -8.38 -8.45 -28.41
C ILE A 511 -7.33 -9.22 -27.57
N GLY A 512 -7.37 -10.55 -27.61
CA GLY A 512 -6.56 -11.44 -26.76
C GLY A 512 -7.42 -12.38 -25.90
N ASN A 513 -6.81 -13.35 -25.21
CA ASN A 513 -7.54 -14.24 -24.31
C ASN A 513 -7.41 -13.75 -22.86
N PRO A 514 -8.44 -13.10 -22.27
CA PRO A 514 -8.32 -12.42 -20.97
C PRO A 514 -8.21 -13.39 -19.79
N TYR A 515 -8.49 -14.67 -20.01
CA TYR A 515 -8.39 -15.74 -19.01
C TYR A 515 -7.41 -16.83 -19.44
N GLY A 516 -6.37 -16.39 -20.14
CA GLY A 516 -5.24 -17.20 -20.58
C GLY A 516 -5.49 -18.02 -21.83
N GLY A 517 -4.43 -18.43 -22.52
CA GLY A 517 -4.47 -19.07 -23.85
C GLY A 517 -3.95 -20.51 -23.87
N PRO A 518 -4.09 -21.21 -25.02
CA PRO A 518 -3.56 -22.56 -25.20
C PRO A 518 -2.04 -22.61 -25.35
N ALA A 519 -1.35 -21.47 -25.40
CA ALA A 519 0.11 -21.46 -25.43
C ALA A 519 0.69 -21.87 -24.07
N ALA A 520 1.91 -22.44 -24.08
CA ALA A 520 2.67 -22.87 -22.89
C ALA A 520 2.78 -21.78 -21.81
N GLU A 521 2.78 -20.54 -22.25
CA GLU A 521 3.03 -19.36 -21.43
C GLU A 521 1.77 -18.57 -21.04
N ASP A 522 0.56 -18.94 -21.49
CA ASP A 522 -0.59 -18.04 -21.40
C ASP A 522 -1.67 -18.43 -20.39
N TRP A 523 -1.69 -19.64 -19.82
CA TRP A 523 -2.75 -20.03 -18.87
C TRP A 523 -2.53 -19.49 -17.46
N ILE A 524 -3.61 -19.50 -16.65
CA ILE A 524 -3.58 -19.10 -15.24
C ILE A 524 -3.00 -20.25 -14.39
N GLN A 525 -1.83 -20.04 -13.82
CA GLN A 525 -1.18 -21.02 -12.94
C GLN A 525 -1.79 -21.06 -11.54
N THR A 526 -2.21 -22.25 -11.10
CA THR A 526 -2.84 -22.47 -9.80
C THR A 526 -2.28 -23.67 -9.03
N ILE A 527 -2.26 -23.55 -7.70
CA ILE A 527 -1.93 -24.62 -6.75
C ILE A 527 -3.00 -24.68 -5.67
N VAL A 528 -3.44 -25.89 -5.30
CA VAL A 528 -4.37 -26.13 -4.18
C VAL A 528 -3.76 -27.16 -3.23
N GLY A 529 -3.51 -26.76 -2.00
CA GLY A 529 -2.71 -27.52 -1.05
C GLY A 529 -1.25 -27.62 -1.48
N ASP A 530 -0.71 -28.85 -1.44
CA ASP A 530 0.59 -29.19 -2.03
C ASP A 530 0.43 -29.85 -3.42
N ALA A 531 -0.78 -29.82 -3.97
CA ALA A 531 -1.08 -30.36 -5.28
C ALA A 531 -1.15 -29.23 -6.32
N VAL A 532 -0.54 -29.51 -7.46
CA VAL A 532 -0.69 -28.71 -8.67
C VAL A 532 -2.10 -28.94 -9.22
N GLY A 533 -2.99 -27.95 -9.06
CA GLY A 533 -4.43 -28.09 -9.32
C GLY A 533 -5.22 -28.75 -8.16
N GLY A 534 -6.52 -28.50 -8.13
CA GLY A 534 -7.46 -28.98 -7.11
C GLY A 534 -8.82 -28.33 -7.30
N LEU A 535 -9.78 -28.49 -6.37
CA LEU A 535 -11.12 -27.92 -6.55
C LEU A 535 -11.08 -26.39 -6.64
N VAL A 536 -11.12 -25.88 -7.86
CA VAL A 536 -11.25 -24.46 -8.21
C VAL A 536 -12.71 -24.17 -8.53
N GLY A 537 -13.23 -23.03 -8.07
CA GLY A 537 -14.55 -22.52 -8.43
C GLY A 537 -14.38 -21.45 -9.48
N VAL A 538 -15.04 -21.60 -10.62
CA VAL A 538 -15.05 -20.58 -11.67
C VAL A 538 -16.48 -20.17 -11.91
N GLN A 539 -16.78 -18.91 -11.63
CA GLN A 539 -18.08 -18.30 -11.81
C GLN A 539 -17.99 -17.22 -12.89
N PRO A 540 -18.37 -17.52 -14.15
CA PRO A 540 -18.51 -16.48 -15.16
C PRO A 540 -19.72 -15.60 -14.83
N ARG A 541 -19.51 -14.29 -14.73
CA ARG A 541 -20.56 -13.28 -14.69
C ARG A 541 -20.70 -12.62 -16.05
N ILE A 542 -21.72 -13.04 -16.78
CA ILE A 542 -22.06 -12.51 -18.10
C ILE A 542 -22.85 -11.21 -17.93
N VAL A 543 -22.24 -10.08 -18.25
CA VAL A 543 -22.91 -8.77 -18.36
C VAL A 543 -23.13 -8.49 -19.85
N GLY A 544 -23.97 -9.27 -20.54
CA GLY A 544 -24.18 -9.14 -22.00
C GLY A 544 -24.53 -10.44 -22.72
N ASP A 545 -24.19 -10.55 -24.01
CA ASP A 545 -24.43 -11.75 -24.83
C ASP A 545 -23.51 -12.91 -24.39
N ALA A 546 -24.13 -14.00 -23.94
CA ALA A 546 -23.45 -15.21 -23.47
C ALA A 546 -22.68 -15.97 -24.57
N SER A 547 -22.91 -15.64 -25.85
CA SER A 547 -22.25 -16.26 -27.00
C SER A 547 -20.76 -15.91 -27.16
N ALA A 548 -20.27 -14.90 -26.43
CA ALA A 548 -18.90 -14.41 -26.52
C ALA A 548 -17.90 -15.18 -25.63
N PHE A 549 -18.36 -15.96 -24.65
CA PHE A 549 -17.47 -16.74 -23.79
C PHE A 549 -17.06 -18.02 -24.51
N ARG A 550 -15.76 -18.24 -24.73
CA ARG A 550 -15.30 -19.42 -25.48
C ARG A 550 -14.58 -20.44 -24.59
N PHE A 551 -13.54 -20.09 -23.83
CA PHE A 551 -12.82 -21.03 -22.95
C PHE A 551 -12.04 -20.31 -21.86
N VAL A 552 -11.81 -20.97 -20.72
CA VAL A 552 -10.89 -20.53 -19.66
C VAL A 552 -9.76 -21.55 -19.55
N PHE A 553 -8.52 -21.07 -19.43
CA PHE A 553 -7.34 -21.94 -19.31
C PHE A 553 -6.73 -21.77 -17.91
N ILE A 554 -7.02 -22.73 -17.02
CA ILE A 554 -6.48 -22.79 -15.65
C ILE A 554 -5.76 -24.12 -15.49
N GLY A 555 -4.54 -24.10 -14.98
CA GLY A 555 -3.72 -25.30 -14.87
C GLY A 555 -2.52 -25.17 -13.95
N GLY A 556 -1.75 -26.26 -13.91
CA GLY A 556 -0.46 -26.34 -13.23
C GLY A 556 0.72 -25.83 -14.07
N PRO A 557 1.94 -26.37 -13.91
CA PRO A 557 3.08 -26.12 -14.80
C PRO A 557 3.00 -26.93 -16.11
N VAL A 558 1.96 -27.75 -16.28
CA VAL A 558 1.69 -28.52 -17.50
C VAL A 558 0.50 -27.87 -18.23
N MET A 559 0.51 -27.93 -19.56
CA MET A 559 -0.53 -27.35 -20.41
C MET A 559 -1.94 -27.85 -20.04
N PRO A 560 -2.88 -26.94 -19.72
CA PRO A 560 -4.22 -27.31 -19.33
C PRO A 560 -5.09 -27.64 -20.53
N VAL A 561 -6.10 -28.48 -20.30
CA VAL A 561 -7.19 -28.69 -21.25
C VAL A 561 -8.20 -27.55 -21.09
N PRO A 562 -8.64 -26.87 -22.18
CA PRO A 562 -9.65 -25.82 -22.09
C PRO A 562 -10.95 -26.36 -21.52
N PHE A 563 -11.58 -25.60 -20.63
CA PHE A 563 -12.90 -25.93 -20.11
C PHE A 563 -13.90 -24.81 -20.43
N TYR A 564 -15.15 -25.21 -20.66
CA TYR A 564 -16.29 -24.34 -20.88
C TYR A 564 -17.55 -25.01 -20.32
N ASP A 565 -18.19 -24.38 -19.33
CA ASP A 565 -19.51 -24.78 -18.86
C ASP A 565 -20.44 -23.55 -18.91
N PRO A 566 -21.40 -23.51 -19.85
CA PRO A 566 -22.32 -22.39 -20.00
C PRO A 566 -23.43 -22.36 -18.93
N THR A 567 -23.53 -23.39 -18.08
CA THR A 567 -24.67 -23.60 -17.16
C THR A 567 -24.28 -23.64 -15.68
N ALA A 568 -23.02 -23.93 -15.34
CA ALA A 568 -22.59 -24.03 -13.95
C ALA A 568 -22.03 -22.72 -13.39
N SER A 569 -22.51 -22.34 -12.20
CA SER A 569 -21.98 -21.23 -11.40
C SER A 569 -20.69 -21.59 -10.64
N ASN A 570 -20.34 -22.88 -10.55
CA ASN A 570 -19.13 -23.40 -9.91
C ASN A 570 -18.63 -24.61 -10.69
N VAL A 571 -17.68 -24.40 -11.61
CA VAL A 571 -17.08 -25.48 -12.41
C VAL A 571 -15.97 -26.14 -11.63
N ARG A 572 -16.04 -27.45 -11.40
CA ARG A 572 -14.97 -28.21 -10.73
C ARG A 572 -13.86 -28.54 -11.72
N VAL A 573 -12.73 -27.84 -11.62
CA VAL A 573 -11.52 -28.23 -12.38
C VAL A 573 -10.66 -29.11 -11.49
N PHE A 574 -10.33 -30.33 -11.89
CA PHE A 574 -9.25 -31.10 -11.26
C PHE A 574 -8.12 -31.29 -12.27
N TYR A 575 -6.96 -31.68 -11.75
CA TYR A 575 -5.71 -31.98 -12.46
C TYR A 575 -5.84 -32.14 -13.99
N ASN A 576 -5.16 -31.27 -14.76
CA ASN A 576 -5.16 -31.27 -16.23
C ASN A 576 -6.53 -31.15 -16.92
N GLY A 577 -7.55 -30.60 -16.26
CA GLY A 577 -8.86 -30.33 -16.88
C GLY A 577 -9.81 -31.53 -16.90
N GLU A 578 -9.48 -32.62 -16.20
CA GLU A 578 -10.41 -33.73 -15.99
C GLU A 578 -11.28 -33.47 -14.76
N THR A 579 -12.60 -33.52 -14.91
CA THR A 579 -13.53 -33.53 -13.77
C THR A 579 -13.41 -34.87 -13.03
N ALA A 580 -13.11 -34.85 -11.72
CA ALA A 580 -13.16 -36.07 -10.93
C ALA A 580 -14.59 -36.62 -10.92
N LEU A 581 -14.79 -37.73 -11.63
CA LEU A 581 -16.00 -38.52 -11.57
C LEU A 581 -16.19 -38.96 -10.11
N THR A 582 -17.37 -38.72 -9.55
CA THR A 582 -17.78 -39.26 -8.26
C THR A 582 -17.59 -40.78 -8.24
N PRO A 583 -17.46 -41.43 -7.06
CA PRO A 583 -17.39 -42.89 -6.99
C PRO A 583 -18.53 -43.59 -7.75
N GLN A 584 -19.72 -42.96 -7.78
CA GLN A 584 -20.87 -43.40 -8.55
C GLN A 584 -20.64 -43.30 -10.07
N GLU A 585 -20.10 -42.19 -10.56
CA GLU A 585 -19.79 -41.98 -11.98
C GLU A 585 -18.61 -42.83 -12.46
N GLN A 586 -17.60 -43.06 -11.62
CA GLN A 586 -16.51 -44.02 -11.91
C GLN A 586 -17.06 -45.44 -12.02
N GLY A 587 -17.99 -45.81 -11.14
CA GLY A 587 -18.69 -47.10 -11.21
C GLY A 587 -19.50 -47.25 -12.51
N ALA A 588 -20.22 -46.21 -12.91
CA ALA A 588 -20.97 -46.19 -14.16
C ALA A 588 -20.06 -46.29 -15.39
N LEU A 589 -18.97 -45.54 -15.44
CA LEU A 589 -18.02 -45.57 -16.56
C LEU A 589 -17.31 -46.93 -16.67
N SER A 590 -16.87 -47.51 -15.54
CA SER A 590 -16.30 -48.86 -15.49
C SER A 590 -17.28 -49.91 -16.01
N SER A 591 -18.58 -49.77 -15.70
CA SER A 591 -19.62 -50.67 -16.21
C SER A 591 -19.81 -50.56 -17.73
N VAL A 592 -19.75 -49.34 -18.28
CA VAL A 592 -19.86 -49.10 -19.72
C VAL A 592 -18.63 -49.61 -20.47
N ILE A 593 -17.43 -49.37 -19.94
CA ILE A 593 -16.18 -49.90 -20.49
C ILE A 593 -16.21 -51.43 -20.49
N ALA A 594 -16.70 -52.06 -19.43
CA ALA A 594 -16.85 -53.51 -19.37
C ALA A 594 -17.85 -54.05 -20.43
N VAL A 595 -18.91 -53.31 -20.73
CA VAL A 595 -19.86 -53.66 -21.82
C VAL A 595 -19.20 -53.50 -23.20
N ILE A 596 -18.41 -52.45 -23.41
CA ILE A 596 -17.69 -52.20 -24.66
C ILE A 596 -16.62 -53.27 -24.89
N GLU A 597 -15.82 -53.59 -23.87
CA GLU A 597 -14.82 -54.66 -23.88
C GLU A 597 -15.45 -56.01 -24.19
N ARG A 598 -16.61 -56.31 -23.58
CA ARG A 598 -17.38 -57.53 -23.86
C ARG A 598 -17.86 -57.58 -25.32
N ALA A 599 -18.47 -56.50 -25.81
CA ALA A 599 -18.90 -56.40 -27.21
C ALA A 599 -17.73 -56.45 -28.22
N ARG A 600 -16.52 -56.06 -27.80
CA ARG A 600 -15.30 -56.17 -28.61
C ARG A 600 -14.78 -57.61 -28.64
N ARG A 601 -14.82 -58.31 -27.50
CA ARG A 601 -14.47 -59.74 -27.40
C ARG A 601 -15.43 -60.61 -28.21
N ASP A 602 -16.74 -60.38 -28.10
CA ASP A 602 -17.75 -61.16 -28.85
C ASP A 602 -17.56 -61.02 -30.37
N ARG A 603 -17.30 -59.80 -30.86
CA ARG A 603 -16.99 -59.57 -32.28
C ARG A 603 -15.68 -60.22 -32.72
N PHE A 604 -14.68 -60.28 -31.85
CA PHE A 604 -13.43 -60.96 -32.15
C PHE A 604 -13.61 -62.48 -32.22
N GLU A 605 -14.39 -63.06 -31.32
CA GLU A 605 -14.72 -64.50 -31.35
C GLU A 605 -15.57 -64.88 -32.57
N GLU A 606 -16.49 -64.02 -32.99
CA GLU A 606 -17.27 -64.20 -34.22
C GLU A 606 -16.39 -64.15 -35.49
N ALA A 607 -15.44 -63.22 -35.54
CA ALA A 607 -14.46 -63.12 -36.61
C ALA A 607 -13.54 -64.36 -36.67
N VAL A 608 -13.07 -64.86 -35.52
CA VAL A 608 -12.24 -66.08 -35.45
C VAL A 608 -13.04 -67.33 -35.86
N ARG A 609 -14.33 -67.41 -35.54
CA ARG A 609 -15.20 -68.49 -36.01
C ARG A 609 -15.39 -68.47 -37.53
N THR A 610 -15.64 -67.31 -38.10
CA THR A 610 -15.81 -67.15 -39.55
C THR A 610 -14.51 -67.38 -40.31
N GLU A 611 -13.37 -66.96 -39.77
CA GLU A 611 -12.06 -67.22 -40.38
C GLU A 611 -11.66 -68.71 -40.31
N ASN A 612 -11.95 -69.41 -39.21
CA ASN A 612 -11.76 -70.86 -39.12
C ASN A 612 -12.68 -71.63 -40.09
N ALA A 613 -13.92 -71.19 -40.29
CA ALA A 613 -14.83 -71.78 -41.28
C ALA A 613 -14.34 -71.51 -42.72
N ALA A 614 -13.88 -70.28 -43.00
CA ALA A 614 -13.32 -69.90 -44.31
C ALA A 614 -11.96 -70.58 -44.61
N SER A 615 -11.17 -70.87 -43.58
CA SER A 615 -9.92 -71.64 -43.68
C SER A 615 -10.21 -73.11 -44.04
N ARG A 616 -11.21 -73.72 -43.39
CA ARG A 616 -11.65 -75.08 -43.73
C ARG A 616 -12.27 -75.19 -45.13
N LEU A 617 -12.92 -74.13 -45.62
CA LEU A 617 -13.42 -74.06 -47.00
C LEU A 617 -12.31 -73.85 -48.04
N ARG A 618 -11.24 -73.12 -47.71
CA ARG A 618 -10.07 -72.91 -48.60
C ARG A 618 -9.12 -74.12 -48.66
N GLN A 619 -9.11 -74.98 -47.65
CA GLN A 619 -8.27 -76.19 -47.62
C GLN A 619 -8.85 -77.40 -48.38
N GLY A 620 -9.97 -77.25 -49.09
CA GLY A 620 -10.43 -78.25 -50.05
C GLY A 620 -10.84 -79.60 -49.46
N VAL A 621 -11.40 -79.63 -48.24
CA VAL A 621 -11.93 -80.86 -47.65
C VAL A 621 -13.42 -80.98 -47.97
N ILE A 622 -13.74 -81.51 -49.15
CA ILE A 622 -14.97 -82.28 -49.40
C ILE A 622 -14.63 -83.52 -50.23
N ALA A 623 -14.84 -84.70 -49.62
CA ALA A 623 -15.28 -85.93 -50.28
C ALA A 623 -16.33 -86.54 -49.32
N GLU A 624 -17.62 -86.58 -49.64
CA GLU A 624 -18.32 -87.63 -50.43
C GLU A 624 -18.25 -89.04 -49.76
N VAL A 625 -19.25 -89.93 -49.64
CA VAL A 625 -20.73 -90.00 -49.80
C VAL A 625 -21.18 -91.30 -49.07
N GLY A 626 -22.39 -91.32 -48.48
CA GLY A 626 -23.32 -92.48 -48.52
C GLY A 626 -23.68 -93.20 -47.20
N PRO A 627 -24.84 -93.92 -47.11
CA PRO A 627 -26.08 -93.86 -47.90
C PRO A 627 -27.41 -93.79 -47.08
N GLY A 628 -28.42 -93.09 -47.64
CA GLY A 628 -29.88 -93.30 -47.41
C GLY A 628 -30.50 -92.63 -46.18
N ARG A 629 -31.72 -92.06 -46.18
CA ARG A 629 -32.86 -91.94 -47.11
C ARG A 629 -33.72 -90.70 -46.66
N PRO A 630 -34.73 -90.25 -47.43
CA PRO A 630 -34.98 -88.83 -47.73
C PRO A 630 -35.82 -88.05 -46.70
N ALA A 631 -35.66 -86.73 -46.77
CA ALA A 631 -36.37 -85.71 -46.02
C ALA A 631 -37.71 -85.32 -46.66
N THR A 632 -38.73 -85.19 -45.81
CA THR A 632 -39.88 -84.28 -45.84
C THR A 632 -40.30 -84.20 -44.37
N GLU A 633 -40.47 -83.06 -43.69
CA GLU A 633 -41.18 -81.85 -44.08
C GLU A 633 -40.70 -80.69 -43.17
N GLY A 634 -40.41 -79.54 -43.77
CA GLY A 634 -40.21 -78.27 -43.09
C GLY A 634 -40.83 -77.19 -43.95
N THR A 635 -42.11 -76.94 -43.73
CA THR A 635 -42.89 -75.88 -44.37
C THR A 635 -42.39 -74.53 -43.89
N GLU A 636 -41.62 -73.81 -44.72
CA GLU A 636 -41.71 -72.35 -44.90
C GLU A 636 -40.71 -71.89 -45.97
N GLY A 637 -41.25 -71.67 -47.19
CA GLY A 637 -40.53 -71.02 -48.28
C GLY A 637 -40.65 -69.50 -48.21
N LEU A 638 -39.58 -68.82 -48.63
CA LEU A 638 -39.52 -67.39 -48.88
C LEU A 638 -40.66 -66.93 -49.80
N ARG A 639 -41.49 -66.02 -49.29
CA ARG A 639 -42.57 -65.35 -50.02
C ARG A 639 -42.01 -64.19 -50.86
N PRO A 640 -42.18 -64.17 -52.19
CA PRO A 640 -41.90 -62.98 -52.99
C PRO A 640 -43.01 -61.92 -52.83
N PRO A 641 -42.70 -60.61 -52.92
CA PRO A 641 -43.68 -59.53 -52.81
C PRO A 641 -44.70 -59.51 -53.97
N PRO A 642 -45.97 -59.14 -53.71
CA PRO A 642 -47.05 -59.22 -54.69
C PRO A 642 -47.09 -57.99 -55.60
N ILE A 643 -46.12 -57.84 -56.51
CA ILE A 643 -46.20 -56.91 -57.66
C ILE A 643 -45.08 -57.26 -58.65
N CYS A 644 -45.30 -58.26 -59.50
CA CYS A 644 -44.68 -58.41 -60.84
C CYS A 644 -45.14 -59.73 -61.50
N GLU A 645 -45.82 -59.64 -62.63
CA GLU A 645 -46.10 -60.78 -63.52
C GLU A 645 -44.91 -60.99 -64.47
N LEU A 646 -44.43 -62.23 -64.61
CA LEU A 646 -43.35 -62.62 -65.52
C LEU A 646 -43.94 -63.11 -66.86
N ALA A 647 -43.68 -62.38 -67.95
CA ALA A 647 -43.88 -62.86 -69.32
C ALA A 647 -42.58 -63.45 -69.89
N SER A 648 -42.73 -64.47 -70.74
CA SER A 648 -41.77 -65.54 -71.04
C SER A 648 -40.56 -65.20 -71.92
N THR A 649 -40.15 -63.95 -72.06
CA THR A 649 -38.95 -63.60 -72.84
C THR A 649 -38.22 -62.36 -72.30
N GLY A 650 -37.33 -62.57 -71.32
CA GLY A 650 -36.27 -61.63 -70.94
C GLY A 650 -36.61 -60.57 -69.87
N LEU A 651 -35.72 -60.44 -68.87
CA LEU A 651 -35.80 -59.39 -67.83
C LEU A 651 -35.27 -58.06 -68.38
N ARG A 652 -36.18 -57.12 -68.66
CA ARG A 652 -35.91 -55.68 -68.64
C ARG A 652 -36.77 -55.05 -67.56
N CYS A 653 -36.16 -54.30 -66.65
CA CYS A 653 -36.86 -53.32 -65.82
C CYS A 653 -36.68 -51.94 -66.46
N ALA A 654 -37.76 -51.17 -66.61
CA ALA A 654 -37.66 -49.74 -66.90
C ALA A 654 -38.96 -49.02 -66.51
N PRO A 655 -38.90 -47.75 -66.06
CA PRO A 655 -37.90 -47.08 -65.22
C PRO A 655 -38.27 -47.11 -63.73
#